data_AF-A0A9W5QHM7-F1
#
_entry.id   AF-A0A9W5QHM7-F1
#
_cell.length_a   1.000
_cell.length_b   1.000
_cell.length_c   1.000
_cell.angle_alpha   90.00
_cell.angle_beta   90.00
_cell.angle_gamma   90.00
#
_symmetry.space_group_name_H-M   'P 1'
#
loop_
_entity.id
_entity.type
_entity.pdbx_description
1 polymer ?
#
loop_
_entity_poly.entity_id
_entity_poly.type
_entity_poly.pdbx_seq_one_letter_code
_entity_poly.pdbx_strand_id
1 'polypeptide(L)'
;MVQEYIELNHLKYKLTENSLRFLVEKNIIRVEYKNEKVFIHREDLNKHMQWERKFSKEYFTTKQFWAYVGLKNLDNRSLLNAYYKNLVSLSKEGQIYLRTLKYPLFTLNNQEEYRYAKRYVRKREVIDVLEKYVTINEFMKMAGIGYTQAIFVINSFNIRKIQFIRKREFTFCNKKDIRNFLKYRSKTLGEKIRLNISNKDLIILNDVLKLLDLNVYTYKKLLEEGLLKISQKIGRHVFFRKEEIFSLKKEKEEMDKELRLKYYTRQEILNEFNINVDVIRISIQTMEIPLLMRGIPRYFNGRYLYLKEDIIKEYERRNKNLNLYLDRGSIYDNFMYRLNAEDVEFSGFCKETERLWFKFIRLKSESYSGSNFVSKNARLLEYLSVTRVLTERIIDKELFMYSSKELNLMFFNNNTKEKVKKILYIFLREIDQMEGYALQKKMFTISNINSPYKRRSKKKKAPQIYTVEEFMEFFKYISNLDIHKEKAVSSVKEVLLKSLQNNSRNAFYNRYESVWLYTLVHLNNAWRHWDCMQIPRINFEGTGIVDSIEWIQNHELSIEDAKKIIRKIQIKNLKHSKTGANRYFYCSEQLILPIAYAAVLCEIRARILNPLSDSLIDFQSKNRQLTSYPYKAFFDTFPDENLKFSSLKMNRTFITLAYNLIKSQKGPAHELELLKFLRNHKSIETTNIYIHINQQDINFLSTQIFTRDYFGFIADGFANILFGSTQNIDERTHQINIIYDKFGKDLKLEGIADALLYLTKQERAVESLIKDLDGEEIRRIINELDMGMLHSKTRHVQCLLSSDNCLYTERENCISCPFAIYNFYALSGITERILKHISFFIRDTEKNGYKGDFERNAILFLKDLKLFKEAEIKFGSVIYEFFYMSKKEFESLLIQLPSITRYIPQRGEVRKHE
;
A
#
# COMPACT_ATOMS: atom_id res chain seq x y z
N MET A 1 37.79 63.64 -94.37
CA MET A 1 39.19 63.17 -94.39
C MET A 1 39.79 63.38 -93.01
N VAL A 2 39.96 62.29 -92.27
CA VAL A 2 40.50 62.32 -90.90
C VAL A 2 41.98 62.67 -91.01
N GLN A 3 42.39 63.84 -90.50
CA GLN A 3 43.80 64.21 -90.44
C GLN A 3 44.56 63.12 -89.70
N GLU A 4 45.44 62.43 -90.43
CA GLU A 4 46.28 61.32 -89.99
C GLU A 4 47.26 61.76 -88.88
N TYR A 5 47.52 63.06 -88.82
CA TYR A 5 48.38 63.71 -87.83
C TYR A 5 47.65 64.78 -87.01
N ILE A 6 47.99 64.91 -85.74
CA ILE A 6 47.47 65.93 -84.79
C ILE A 6 48.61 66.88 -84.41
N GLU A 7 48.38 68.20 -84.47
CA GLU A 7 49.33 69.19 -83.97
C GLU A 7 49.55 69.03 -82.45
N LEU A 8 50.81 69.02 -82.00
CA LEU A 8 51.21 68.82 -80.61
C LEU A 8 50.47 69.76 -79.63
N ASN A 9 50.26 71.02 -80.01
CA ASN A 9 49.58 72.03 -79.19
C ASN A 9 48.08 71.76 -79.00
N HIS A 10 47.48 70.93 -79.85
CA HIS A 10 46.06 70.56 -79.78
C HIS A 10 45.82 69.29 -78.92
N LEU A 11 46.87 68.71 -78.33
CA LEU A 11 46.72 67.62 -77.39
C LEU A 11 46.14 68.12 -76.06
N LYS A 12 45.13 67.40 -75.54
CA LYS A 12 44.51 67.70 -74.24
C LYS A 12 45.44 67.46 -73.03
N TYR A 13 46.69 67.05 -73.24
CA TYR A 13 47.67 66.73 -72.20
C TYR A 13 49.07 67.21 -72.63
N LYS A 14 49.90 67.59 -71.65
CA LYS A 14 51.22 68.18 -71.92
C LYS A 14 52.25 67.08 -72.15
N LEU A 15 52.50 66.76 -73.41
CA LEU A 15 53.73 66.06 -73.79
C LEU A 15 54.87 67.09 -73.84
N THR A 16 55.89 66.93 -73.00
CA THR A 16 57.07 67.83 -73.08
C THR A 16 57.87 67.50 -74.33
N GLU A 17 58.58 68.49 -74.87
CA GLU A 17 59.42 68.33 -76.07
C GLU A 17 60.44 67.18 -75.89
N ASN A 18 61.02 67.06 -74.68
CA ASN A 18 61.90 65.95 -74.31
C ASN A 18 61.19 64.58 -74.32
N SER A 19 59.92 64.54 -73.90
CA SER A 19 59.13 63.30 -73.92
C SER A 19 58.80 62.89 -75.36
N LEU A 20 58.46 63.86 -76.21
CA LEU A 20 58.17 63.61 -77.61
C LEU A 20 59.41 63.12 -78.35
N ARG A 21 60.55 63.79 -78.17
CA ARG A 21 61.84 63.40 -78.73
C ARG A 21 62.19 61.97 -78.34
N PHE A 22 62.00 61.58 -77.08
CA PHE A 22 62.25 60.21 -76.63
C PHE A 22 61.34 59.18 -77.30
N LEU A 23 60.04 59.47 -77.45
CA LEU A 23 59.09 58.56 -78.12
C LEU A 23 59.41 58.39 -79.60
N VAL A 24 59.90 59.44 -80.26
CA VAL A 24 60.37 59.42 -81.65
C VAL A 24 61.68 58.63 -81.78
N GLU A 25 62.69 58.92 -80.96
CA GLU A 25 63.99 58.23 -80.96
C GLU A 25 63.87 56.72 -80.70
N LYS A 26 62.80 56.28 -80.03
CA LYS A 26 62.50 54.86 -79.79
C LYS A 26 61.53 54.25 -80.80
N ASN A 27 61.21 54.96 -81.89
CA ASN A 27 60.26 54.55 -82.93
C ASN A 27 58.89 54.14 -82.37
N ILE A 28 58.45 54.78 -81.27
CA ILE A 28 57.14 54.50 -80.64
C ILE A 28 56.03 55.32 -81.31
N ILE A 29 56.36 56.55 -81.74
CA ILE A 29 55.43 57.47 -82.37
C ILE A 29 56.10 58.15 -83.56
N ARG A 30 55.43 58.17 -84.71
CA ARG A 30 55.85 58.94 -85.89
C ARG A 30 55.39 60.39 -85.81
N VAL A 31 56.25 61.30 -86.27
CA VAL A 31 56.04 62.75 -86.19
C VAL A 31 56.48 63.41 -87.50
N GLU A 32 55.68 64.35 -88.00
CA GLU A 32 55.98 65.23 -89.13
C GLU A 32 56.24 66.66 -88.63
N TYR A 33 57.22 67.33 -89.21
CA TYR A 33 57.52 68.75 -88.93
C TYR A 33 57.12 69.59 -90.14
N LYS A 34 56.20 70.55 -89.96
CA LYS A 34 55.76 71.49 -91.01
C LYS A 34 55.65 72.90 -90.44
N ASN A 35 56.33 73.88 -91.05
CA ASN A 35 56.31 75.30 -90.68
C ASN A 35 56.49 75.55 -89.17
N GLU A 36 57.58 75.03 -88.58
CA GLU A 36 57.90 75.11 -87.13
C GLU A 36 56.87 74.44 -86.19
N LYS A 37 55.84 73.79 -86.73
CA LYS A 37 54.83 73.04 -85.97
C LYS A 37 55.07 71.54 -86.05
N VAL A 38 54.78 70.86 -84.94
CA VAL A 38 55.02 69.41 -84.78
C VAL A 38 53.70 68.66 -84.85
N PHE A 39 53.58 67.73 -85.80
CA PHE A 39 52.39 66.95 -86.08
C PHE A 39 52.62 65.47 -85.76
N ILE A 40 51.80 64.87 -84.90
CA ILE A 40 51.98 63.53 -84.37
C ILE A 40 51.00 62.55 -85.02
N HIS A 41 51.49 61.38 -85.46
CA HIS A 41 50.65 60.35 -86.05
C HIS A 41 49.60 59.85 -85.03
N ARG A 42 48.32 60.01 -85.38
CA ARG A 42 47.20 59.82 -84.45
C ARG A 42 47.06 58.38 -83.97
N GLU A 43 47.29 57.40 -84.85
CA GLU A 43 47.13 55.98 -84.51
C GLU A 43 48.22 55.48 -83.55
N ASP A 44 49.49 55.78 -83.81
CA ASP A 44 50.63 55.44 -82.96
C ASP A 44 50.48 56.05 -81.55
N LEU A 45 50.05 57.32 -81.47
CA LEU A 45 49.75 57.99 -80.21
C LEU A 45 48.60 57.30 -79.47
N ASN A 46 47.51 56.96 -80.16
CA ASN A 46 46.39 56.23 -79.56
C ASN A 46 46.79 54.84 -79.07
N LYS A 47 47.59 54.08 -79.83
CA LYS A 47 48.14 52.77 -79.42
C LYS A 47 48.99 52.91 -78.16
N HIS A 48 49.86 53.91 -78.10
CA HIS A 48 50.69 54.18 -76.92
C HIS A 48 49.86 54.59 -75.70
N MET A 49 48.86 55.48 -75.87
CA MET A 49 47.92 55.86 -74.82
C MET A 49 47.12 54.65 -74.29
N GLN A 50 46.66 53.77 -75.18
CA GLN A 50 45.96 52.54 -74.79
C GLN A 50 46.87 51.62 -73.99
N TRP A 51 48.13 51.49 -74.38
CA TRP A 51 49.13 50.73 -73.61
C TRP A 51 49.37 51.34 -72.22
N GLU A 52 49.60 52.65 -72.10
CA GLU A 52 49.80 53.32 -70.80
C GLU A 52 48.56 53.19 -69.90
N ARG A 53 47.36 53.31 -70.48
CA ARG A 53 46.08 53.09 -69.75
C ARG A 53 45.90 51.64 -69.32
N LYS A 54 46.27 50.66 -70.15
CA LYS A 54 46.24 49.24 -69.76
C LYS A 54 47.25 48.96 -68.65
N PHE A 55 48.45 49.52 -68.76
CA PHE A 55 49.50 49.41 -67.77
C PHE A 55 49.09 50.03 -66.41
N SER A 56 48.49 51.21 -66.39
CA SER A 56 48.02 51.85 -65.15
C SER A 56 46.83 51.13 -64.50
N LYS A 57 46.05 50.38 -65.28
CA LYS A 57 45.02 49.47 -64.73
C LYS A 57 45.65 48.27 -64.01
N GLU A 58 46.71 47.70 -64.57
CA GLU A 58 47.36 46.49 -64.04
C GLU A 58 48.39 46.75 -62.93
N TYR A 59 48.93 47.97 -62.82
CA TYR A 59 50.00 48.30 -61.88
C TYR A 59 49.68 49.54 -61.04
N PHE A 60 50.06 49.52 -59.77
CA PHE A 60 50.15 50.69 -58.90
C PHE A 60 51.48 51.40 -59.09
N THR A 61 51.49 52.73 -59.00
CA THR A 61 52.71 53.46 -58.65
C THR A 61 53.08 53.15 -57.19
N THR A 62 54.33 53.41 -56.79
CA THR A 62 54.72 53.22 -55.38
C THR A 62 53.86 54.08 -54.42
N LYS A 63 53.51 55.32 -54.80
CA LYS A 63 52.62 56.20 -54.02
C LYS A 63 51.23 55.57 -53.89
N GLN A 64 50.64 55.11 -55.00
CA GLN A 64 49.33 54.44 -55.00
C GLN A 64 49.34 53.15 -54.17
N PHE A 65 50.38 52.31 -54.30
CA PHE A 65 50.50 51.08 -53.55
C PHE A 65 50.49 51.34 -52.03
N TRP A 66 51.31 52.30 -51.56
CA TRP A 66 51.38 52.60 -50.14
C TRP A 66 50.10 53.22 -49.60
N ALA A 67 49.43 54.08 -50.38
CA ALA A 67 48.11 54.58 -50.04
C ALA A 67 47.08 53.42 -49.94
N TYR A 68 47.14 52.47 -50.87
CA TYR A 68 46.24 51.32 -50.93
C TYR A 68 46.40 50.36 -49.74
N VAL A 69 47.63 50.20 -49.23
CA VAL A 69 47.93 49.38 -48.03
C VAL A 69 47.74 50.19 -46.73
N GLY A 70 47.34 51.46 -46.81
CA GLY A 70 46.91 52.27 -45.66
C GLY A 70 47.97 53.21 -45.05
N LEU A 71 49.09 53.46 -45.74
CA LEU A 71 50.11 54.40 -45.27
C LEU A 71 49.70 55.86 -45.56
N LYS A 72 49.64 56.69 -44.51
CA LYS A 72 49.36 58.13 -44.59
C LYS A 72 50.66 58.95 -44.68
N ASN A 73 50.60 60.13 -45.30
CA ASN A 73 51.72 61.09 -45.53
C ASN A 73 52.85 60.56 -46.45
N LEU A 74 52.62 60.66 -47.76
CA LEU A 74 53.51 60.10 -48.80
C LEU A 74 54.41 61.13 -49.50
N ASP A 75 54.46 62.38 -49.05
CA ASP A 75 55.15 63.44 -49.80
C ASP A 75 56.66 63.51 -49.54
N ASN A 76 57.17 62.72 -48.59
CA ASN A 76 58.60 62.63 -48.31
C ASN A 76 59.30 61.59 -49.21
N ARG A 77 60.08 62.07 -50.20
CA ARG A 77 60.80 61.22 -51.17
C ARG A 77 61.86 60.29 -50.56
N SER A 78 62.51 60.67 -49.45
CA SER A 78 63.55 59.82 -48.84
C SER A 78 62.94 58.58 -48.19
N LEU A 79 61.79 58.75 -47.51
CA LEU A 79 61.03 57.68 -46.88
C LEU A 79 60.43 56.71 -47.92
N LEU A 80 59.87 57.22 -49.02
CA LEU A 80 59.38 56.40 -50.13
C LEU A 80 60.45 55.48 -50.73
N ASN A 81 61.70 55.97 -50.84
CA ASN A 81 62.83 55.17 -51.30
C ASN A 81 63.25 54.10 -50.28
N ALA A 82 63.21 54.42 -48.98
CA ALA A 82 63.50 53.45 -47.92
C ALA A 82 62.45 52.31 -47.92
N TYR A 83 61.17 52.64 -48.07
CA TYR A 83 60.10 51.63 -48.13
C TYR A 83 60.16 50.80 -49.41
N TYR A 84 60.62 51.36 -50.53
CA TYR A 84 60.80 50.61 -51.76
C TYR A 84 61.81 49.46 -51.62
N LYS A 85 62.84 49.59 -50.78
CA LYS A 85 63.79 48.49 -50.50
C LYS A 85 63.08 47.24 -49.94
N ASN A 86 62.05 47.42 -49.10
CA ASN A 86 61.26 46.31 -48.57
C ASN A 86 60.45 45.62 -49.67
N LEU A 87 59.88 46.40 -50.60
CA LEU A 87 59.17 45.83 -51.75
C LEU A 87 60.10 44.99 -52.64
N VAL A 88 61.36 45.42 -52.81
CA VAL A 88 62.35 44.63 -53.54
C VAL A 88 62.63 43.29 -52.85
N SER A 89 62.70 43.26 -51.51
CA SER A 89 62.83 41.99 -50.76
C SER A 89 61.64 41.07 -51.00
N LEU A 90 60.42 41.59 -50.84
CA LEU A 90 59.19 40.81 -51.03
C LEU A 90 59.02 40.31 -52.46
N SER A 91 59.55 41.05 -53.44
CA SER A 91 59.58 40.62 -54.84
C SER A 91 60.55 39.48 -55.09
N LYS A 92 61.70 39.45 -54.41
CA LYS A 92 62.65 38.31 -54.46
C LYS A 92 62.06 37.05 -53.81
N GLU A 93 61.25 37.23 -52.77
CA GLU A 93 60.50 36.15 -52.11
C GLU A 93 59.27 35.68 -52.93
N GLY A 94 59.03 36.27 -54.10
CA GLY A 94 57.92 35.91 -55.00
C GLY A 94 56.53 36.36 -54.53
N GLN A 95 56.44 37.19 -53.49
CA GLN A 95 55.16 37.61 -52.90
C GLN A 95 54.51 38.76 -53.65
N ILE A 96 55.29 39.60 -54.30
CA ILE A 96 54.81 40.70 -55.16
C ILE A 96 55.62 40.78 -56.45
N TYR A 97 55.06 41.40 -57.48
CA TYR A 97 55.78 41.64 -58.74
C TYR A 97 56.07 43.13 -58.94
N LEU A 98 57.35 43.45 -59.09
CA LEU A 98 57.83 44.80 -59.37
C LEU A 98 58.19 44.97 -60.84
N ARG A 99 57.82 46.12 -61.41
CA ARG A 99 58.21 46.51 -62.76
C ARG A 99 58.80 47.90 -62.75
N THR A 100 60.02 48.03 -63.26
CA THR A 100 60.69 49.31 -63.45
C THR A 100 60.67 49.66 -64.93
N LEU A 101 60.05 50.77 -65.28
CA LEU A 101 60.07 51.29 -66.64
C LEU A 101 61.32 52.15 -66.85
N LYS A 102 61.90 52.07 -68.05
CA LYS A 102 63.05 52.92 -68.44
C LYS A 102 62.67 54.40 -68.48
N TYR A 103 61.39 54.69 -68.75
CA TYR A 103 60.79 56.00 -68.88
C TYR A 103 59.44 56.08 -68.13
N PRO A 104 59.00 57.27 -67.66
CA PRO A 104 57.71 57.44 -67.00
C PRO A 104 56.55 57.38 -68.01
N LEU A 105 55.32 57.20 -67.51
CA LEU A 105 54.13 57.21 -68.35
C LEU A 105 53.81 58.64 -68.80
N PHE A 106 54.16 58.98 -70.04
CA PHE A 106 54.19 60.36 -70.52
C PHE A 106 52.79 60.94 -70.71
N THR A 107 51.82 60.14 -71.14
CA THR A 107 50.44 60.59 -71.37
C THR A 107 49.66 60.75 -70.06
N LEU A 108 50.15 60.14 -68.98
CA LEU A 108 49.60 60.24 -67.63
C LEU A 108 50.40 61.17 -66.71
N ASN A 109 51.48 61.80 -67.20
CA ASN A 109 52.42 62.60 -66.39
C ASN A 109 51.78 63.86 -65.77
N ASN A 110 50.64 64.33 -66.30
CA ASN A 110 49.86 65.42 -65.73
C ASN A 110 49.15 65.04 -64.43
N GLN A 111 48.96 63.75 -64.17
CA GLN A 111 48.42 63.25 -62.91
C GLN A 111 49.54 63.15 -61.88
N GLU A 112 49.35 63.75 -60.71
CA GLU A 112 50.38 63.88 -59.67
C GLU A 112 51.00 62.52 -59.28
N GLU A 113 50.20 61.46 -59.26
CA GLU A 113 50.58 60.11 -58.85
C GLU A 113 51.56 59.42 -59.80
N TYR A 114 51.55 59.79 -61.08
CA TYR A 114 52.37 59.21 -62.14
C TYR A 114 53.55 60.11 -62.52
N ARG A 115 53.55 61.35 -62.03
CA ARG A 115 54.59 62.33 -62.36
C ARG A 115 55.96 61.84 -61.91
N TYR A 116 56.87 61.64 -62.88
CA TYR A 116 58.21 61.08 -62.69
C TYR A 116 58.26 59.64 -62.11
N ALA A 117 57.14 58.92 -62.05
CA ALA A 117 57.11 57.55 -61.56
C ALA A 117 57.78 56.60 -62.56
N LYS A 118 58.76 55.82 -62.09
CA LYS A 118 59.44 54.77 -62.91
C LYS A 118 59.27 53.37 -62.32
N ARG A 119 58.74 53.26 -61.11
CA ARG A 119 58.66 52.01 -60.33
C ARG A 119 57.20 51.69 -60.05
N TYR A 120 56.82 50.45 -60.36
CA TYR A 120 55.44 50.01 -60.32
C TYR A 120 55.32 48.65 -59.64
N VAL A 121 54.19 48.43 -58.97
CA VAL A 121 53.82 47.17 -58.30
C VAL A 121 52.59 46.62 -58.99
N ARG A 122 52.61 45.36 -59.44
CA ARG A 122 51.44 44.77 -60.09
C ARG A 122 50.30 44.59 -59.08
N LYS A 123 49.08 45.01 -59.45
CA LYS A 123 47.93 45.04 -58.52
C LYS A 123 47.49 43.65 -58.09
N ARG A 124 47.58 42.66 -59.00
CA ARG A 124 47.07 41.30 -58.81
C ARG A 124 47.62 40.63 -57.54
N GLU A 125 48.93 40.67 -57.33
CA GLU A 125 49.57 40.01 -56.18
C GLU A 125 49.23 40.74 -54.89
N VAL A 126 49.13 42.07 -54.94
CA VAL A 126 48.77 42.89 -53.78
C VAL A 126 47.34 42.57 -53.32
N ILE A 127 46.41 42.48 -54.26
CA ILE A 127 45.02 42.11 -53.97
C ILE A 127 44.96 40.68 -53.39
N ASP A 128 45.67 39.72 -54.00
CA ASP A 128 45.72 38.33 -53.52
C ASP A 128 46.28 38.22 -52.09
N VAL A 129 47.29 39.03 -51.74
CA VAL A 129 47.81 39.12 -50.37
C VAL A 129 46.76 39.69 -49.41
N LEU A 130 46.07 40.77 -49.78
CA LEU A 130 45.04 41.37 -48.93
C LEU A 130 43.79 40.47 -48.78
N GLU A 131 43.49 39.63 -49.76
CA GLU A 131 42.43 38.63 -49.66
C GLU A 131 42.81 37.47 -48.74
N LYS A 132 44.05 36.96 -48.84
CA LYS A 132 44.51 35.78 -48.09
C LYS A 132 45.02 36.07 -46.68
N TYR A 133 45.40 37.31 -46.40
CA TYR A 133 45.99 37.72 -45.13
C TYR A 133 45.14 38.78 -44.41
N VAL A 134 45.29 38.88 -43.10
CA VAL A 134 44.71 39.94 -42.24
C VAL A 134 45.82 40.68 -41.53
N THR A 135 45.57 41.92 -41.13
CA THR A 135 46.54 42.67 -40.31
C THR A 135 46.72 41.99 -38.95
N ILE A 136 47.89 42.18 -38.33
CA ILE A 136 48.15 41.66 -36.98
C ILE A 136 47.15 42.21 -35.94
N ASN A 137 46.67 43.44 -36.14
CA ASN A 137 45.64 44.06 -35.29
C ASN A 137 44.30 43.32 -35.41
N GLU A 138 43.91 42.91 -36.62
CA GLU A 138 42.72 42.07 -36.82
C GLU A 138 42.91 40.67 -36.26
N PHE A 139 44.09 40.06 -36.39
CA PHE A 139 44.40 38.78 -35.74
C PHE A 139 44.24 38.86 -34.21
N MET A 140 44.78 39.92 -33.59
CA MET A 140 44.62 40.16 -32.15
C MET A 140 43.14 40.25 -31.75
N LYS A 141 42.31 40.94 -32.55
CA LYS A 141 40.85 41.01 -32.33
C LYS A 141 40.18 39.65 -32.50
N MET A 142 40.50 38.91 -33.58
CA MET A 142 39.92 37.60 -33.87
C MET A 142 40.24 36.56 -32.79
N ALA A 143 41.42 36.63 -32.17
CA ALA A 143 41.88 35.68 -31.16
C ALA A 143 41.67 36.15 -29.70
N GLY A 144 41.30 37.42 -29.49
CA GLY A 144 41.15 38.01 -28.15
C GLY A 144 42.45 38.03 -27.35
N ILE A 145 43.59 38.31 -28.00
CA ILE A 145 44.93 38.25 -27.39
C ILE A 145 45.72 39.55 -27.59
N GLY A 146 46.65 39.82 -26.68
CA GLY A 146 47.58 40.95 -26.78
C GLY A 146 48.70 40.73 -27.80
N TYR A 147 49.44 41.80 -28.13
CA TYR A 147 50.49 41.77 -29.16
C TYR A 147 51.62 40.77 -28.87
N THR A 148 52.14 40.73 -27.65
CA THR A 148 53.21 39.79 -27.25
C THR A 148 52.78 38.33 -27.42
N GLN A 149 51.54 38.03 -27.04
CA GLN A 149 50.94 36.70 -27.19
C GLN A 149 50.70 36.37 -28.67
N ALA A 150 50.27 37.35 -29.48
CA ALA A 150 50.10 37.16 -30.91
C ALA A 150 51.43 36.78 -31.59
N ILE A 151 52.53 37.44 -31.25
CA ILE A 151 53.87 37.09 -31.78
C ILE A 151 54.31 35.69 -31.33
N PHE A 152 54.09 35.34 -30.07
CA PHE A 152 54.39 33.99 -29.57
C PHE A 152 53.60 32.92 -30.33
N VAL A 153 52.31 33.13 -30.55
CA VAL A 153 51.45 32.21 -31.29
C VAL A 153 51.89 32.08 -32.74
N ILE A 154 52.21 33.21 -33.40
CA ILE A 154 52.69 33.20 -34.79
C ILE A 154 53.93 32.32 -34.93
N ASN A 155 54.89 32.43 -34.01
CA ASN A 155 56.11 31.64 -34.04
C ASN A 155 55.85 30.17 -33.65
N SER A 156 55.06 29.92 -32.61
CA SER A 156 54.82 28.56 -32.08
C SER A 156 53.94 27.70 -32.99
N PHE A 157 52.99 28.31 -33.70
CA PHE A 157 52.10 27.62 -34.66
C PHE A 157 52.53 27.80 -36.11
N ASN A 158 53.72 28.36 -36.35
CA ASN A 158 54.30 28.60 -37.68
C ASN A 158 53.32 29.29 -38.65
N ILE A 159 52.62 30.33 -38.17
CA ILE A 159 51.64 31.09 -38.96
C ILE A 159 52.39 31.91 -39.99
N ARG A 160 52.06 31.72 -41.28
CA ARG A 160 52.70 32.49 -42.36
C ARG A 160 52.37 33.98 -42.23
N LYS A 161 53.41 34.82 -42.31
CA LYS A 161 53.30 36.28 -42.24
C LYS A 161 54.06 36.98 -43.37
N ILE A 162 53.52 38.12 -43.79
CA ILE A 162 54.11 39.04 -44.77
C ILE A 162 54.27 40.40 -44.09
N GLN A 163 55.42 41.02 -44.22
CA GLN A 163 55.69 42.33 -43.61
C GLN A 163 56.13 43.35 -44.65
N PHE A 164 55.27 44.32 -44.96
CA PHE A 164 55.56 45.35 -45.96
C PHE A 164 56.51 46.45 -45.46
N ILE A 165 56.40 46.81 -44.18
CA ILE A 165 57.27 47.77 -43.49
C ILE A 165 57.60 47.22 -42.11
N ARG A 166 58.78 47.54 -41.57
CA ARG A 166 59.19 47.28 -40.17
C ARG A 166 58.37 48.09 -39.15
N LYS A 167 57.04 48.00 -39.23
CA LYS A 167 56.04 48.58 -38.33
C LYS A 167 54.98 47.52 -38.10
N ARG A 168 54.46 47.42 -36.86
CA ARG A 168 53.49 46.39 -36.46
C ARG A 168 52.25 46.38 -37.37
N GLU A 169 51.74 47.57 -37.70
CA GLU A 169 50.50 47.77 -38.49
C GLU A 169 50.60 47.24 -39.92
N PHE A 170 51.82 46.98 -40.42
CA PHE A 170 52.08 46.48 -41.77
C PHE A 170 52.51 45.02 -41.78
N THR A 171 52.20 44.28 -40.71
CA THR A 171 52.38 42.83 -40.61
C THR A 171 51.07 42.13 -40.88
N PHE A 172 51.05 41.26 -41.89
CA PHE A 172 49.89 40.55 -42.39
C PHE A 172 50.05 39.06 -42.13
N CYS A 173 49.04 38.41 -41.53
CA CYS A 173 49.06 37.01 -41.13
C CYS A 173 48.03 36.20 -41.92
N ASN A 174 48.36 34.97 -42.31
CA ASN A 174 47.51 34.17 -43.20
C ASN A 174 46.18 33.77 -42.52
N LYS A 175 45.04 34.06 -43.18
CA LYS A 175 43.69 33.80 -42.65
C LYS A 175 43.44 32.32 -42.36
N LYS A 176 43.93 31.41 -43.21
CA LYS A 176 43.71 29.96 -43.06
C LYS A 176 44.43 29.42 -41.83
N ASP A 177 45.67 29.85 -41.65
CA ASP A 177 46.51 29.43 -40.53
C ASP A 177 45.95 29.95 -39.19
N ILE A 178 45.44 31.19 -39.16
CA ILE A 178 44.71 31.75 -37.99
C ILE A 178 43.45 30.94 -37.67
N ARG A 179 42.63 30.61 -38.66
CA ARG A 179 41.41 29.80 -38.44
C ARG A 179 41.74 28.42 -37.85
N ASN A 180 42.83 27.80 -38.31
CA ASN A 180 43.30 26.53 -37.76
C ASN A 180 43.73 26.66 -36.29
N PHE A 181 44.44 27.73 -35.94
CA PHE A 181 44.79 28.04 -34.56
C PHE A 181 43.55 28.23 -33.67
N LEU A 182 42.54 28.99 -34.13
CA LEU A 182 41.31 29.20 -33.37
C LEU A 182 40.55 27.89 -33.14
N LYS A 183 40.49 27.00 -34.14
CA LYS A 183 39.93 25.64 -34.00
C LYS A 183 40.71 24.76 -33.03
N TYR A 184 42.03 24.93 -32.91
CA TYR A 184 42.83 24.22 -31.92
C TYR A 184 42.57 24.77 -30.51
N ARG A 185 42.46 26.10 -30.37
CA ARG A 185 42.26 26.79 -29.09
C ARG A 185 40.95 26.37 -28.41
N SER A 186 39.88 26.16 -29.19
CA SER A 186 38.55 25.79 -28.67
C SER A 186 38.43 24.35 -28.15
N LYS A 187 39.42 23.48 -28.40
CA LYS A 187 39.42 22.09 -27.92
C LYS A 187 39.77 21.97 -26.43
N THR A 188 39.23 20.96 -25.76
CA THR A 188 39.53 20.65 -24.35
C THR A 188 40.99 20.19 -24.17
N LEU A 189 41.51 20.26 -22.93
CA LEU A 189 42.88 19.83 -22.62
C LEU A 189 43.14 18.36 -23.01
N GLY A 190 42.14 17.48 -22.80
CA GLY A 190 42.21 16.07 -23.20
C GLY A 190 42.27 15.86 -24.71
N GLU A 191 41.52 16.65 -25.49
CA GLU A 191 41.55 16.60 -26.95
C GLU A 191 42.87 17.16 -27.53
N LYS A 192 43.44 18.18 -26.89
CA LYS A 192 44.76 18.73 -27.24
C LYS A 192 45.88 17.69 -27.03
N ILE A 193 45.81 16.93 -25.94
CA ILE A 193 46.75 15.83 -25.65
C ILE A 193 46.59 14.69 -26.67
N ARG A 194 45.36 14.30 -27.04
CA ARG A 194 45.10 13.27 -28.08
C ARG A 194 45.64 13.65 -29.46
N LEU A 195 45.68 14.94 -29.81
CA LEU A 195 46.24 15.43 -31.08
C LEU A 195 47.77 15.49 -31.06
N ASN A 196 48.37 15.70 -29.89
CA ASN A 196 49.82 15.78 -29.71
C ASN A 196 50.49 14.42 -29.48
N ILE A 197 49.72 13.38 -29.12
CA ILE A 197 50.22 12.00 -29.04
C ILE A 197 50.03 11.36 -30.42
N SER A 198 51.14 11.07 -31.10
CA SER A 198 51.15 10.48 -32.45
C SER A 198 50.66 9.01 -32.51
N ASN A 199 50.26 8.39 -31.40
CA ASN A 199 49.98 6.96 -31.32
C ASN A 199 48.47 6.67 -31.22
N LYS A 200 47.88 6.11 -32.29
CA LYS A 200 46.46 5.70 -32.36
C LYS A 200 46.10 4.50 -31.47
N ASP A 201 47.12 3.86 -30.89
CA ASP A 201 47.00 2.57 -30.19
C ASP A 201 46.89 2.70 -28.66
N LEU A 202 46.78 3.93 -28.14
CA LEU A 202 46.68 4.21 -26.71
C LEU A 202 45.31 4.80 -26.33
N ILE A 203 44.72 4.29 -25.25
CA ILE A 203 43.45 4.74 -24.67
C ILE A 203 43.69 5.38 -23.31
N ILE A 204 42.99 6.48 -23.00
CA ILE A 204 43.07 7.19 -21.71
C ILE A 204 42.22 6.48 -20.66
N LEU A 205 42.65 6.49 -19.39
CA LEU A 205 41.93 5.92 -18.24
C LEU A 205 40.42 6.19 -18.23
N ASN A 206 39.97 7.42 -18.47
CA ASN A 206 38.54 7.75 -18.47
C ASN A 206 37.74 6.97 -19.52
N ASP A 207 38.33 6.71 -20.69
CA ASP A 207 37.68 5.92 -21.73
C ASP A 207 37.73 4.43 -21.37
N VAL A 208 38.81 3.95 -20.73
CA VAL A 208 38.91 2.57 -20.21
C VAL A 208 37.84 2.29 -19.15
N LEU A 209 37.65 3.21 -18.19
CA LEU A 209 36.62 3.09 -17.17
C LEU A 209 35.22 2.98 -17.78
N LYS A 210 34.95 3.73 -18.87
CA LYS A 210 33.68 3.65 -19.59
C LYS A 210 33.54 2.37 -20.42
N LEU A 211 34.59 1.98 -21.16
CA LEU A 211 34.55 0.82 -22.06
C LEU A 211 34.41 -0.51 -21.32
N LEU A 212 34.97 -0.57 -20.11
CA LEU A 212 34.94 -1.75 -19.24
C LEU A 212 33.95 -1.60 -18.08
N ASP A 213 33.11 -0.57 -18.04
CA ASP A 213 32.18 -0.24 -16.95
C ASP A 213 32.81 -0.34 -15.54
N LEU A 214 34.03 0.15 -15.38
CA LEU A 214 34.77 0.04 -14.12
C LEU A 214 34.52 1.24 -13.23
N ASN A 215 34.42 0.99 -11.92
CA ASN A 215 34.52 2.03 -10.91
C ASN A 215 35.97 2.13 -10.41
N VAL A 216 36.27 3.18 -9.64
CA VAL A 216 37.65 3.46 -9.18
C VAL A 216 38.21 2.33 -8.31
N TYR A 217 37.36 1.62 -7.57
CA TYR A 217 37.76 0.50 -6.71
C TYR A 217 38.10 -0.75 -7.55
N THR A 218 37.23 -1.16 -8.48
CA THR A 218 37.51 -2.30 -9.37
C THR A 218 38.71 -2.04 -10.26
N TYR A 219 38.87 -0.81 -10.77
CA TYR A 219 40.06 -0.41 -11.52
C TYR A 219 41.36 -0.65 -10.74
N LYS A 220 41.43 -0.21 -9.48
CA LYS A 220 42.62 -0.41 -8.64
C LYS A 220 42.91 -1.89 -8.40
N LYS A 221 41.89 -2.69 -8.09
CA LYS A 221 42.07 -4.14 -7.92
C LYS A 221 42.52 -4.86 -9.19
N LEU A 222 42.00 -4.47 -10.35
CA LEU A 222 42.43 -5.04 -11.64
C LEU A 222 43.91 -4.71 -11.95
N LEU A 223 44.42 -3.57 -11.48
CA LEU A 223 45.85 -3.27 -11.53
C LEU A 223 46.66 -4.13 -10.54
N GLU A 224 46.16 -4.31 -9.31
CA GLU A 224 46.81 -5.13 -8.27
C GLU A 224 46.92 -6.61 -8.68
N GLU A 225 45.87 -7.15 -9.29
CA GLU A 225 45.83 -8.54 -9.81
C GLU A 225 46.55 -8.70 -11.17
N GLY A 226 47.10 -7.61 -11.74
CA GLY A 226 47.86 -7.64 -12.99
C GLY A 226 47.03 -7.84 -14.26
N LEU A 227 45.70 -7.77 -14.15
CA LEU A 227 44.74 -7.89 -15.26
C LEU A 227 44.72 -6.64 -16.15
N LEU A 228 45.02 -5.46 -15.58
CA LEU A 228 45.26 -4.22 -16.33
C LEU A 228 46.73 -3.81 -16.21
N LYS A 229 47.32 -3.37 -17.32
CA LYS A 229 48.72 -2.89 -17.36
C LYS A 229 48.78 -1.45 -17.85
N ILE A 230 49.39 -0.58 -17.04
CA ILE A 230 49.62 0.81 -17.43
C ILE A 230 50.72 0.84 -18.49
N SER A 231 50.40 1.28 -19.70
CA SER A 231 51.37 1.34 -20.80
C SER A 231 52.22 2.60 -20.74
N GLN A 232 51.61 3.74 -20.39
CA GLN A 232 52.30 5.02 -20.29
C GLN A 232 51.63 5.94 -19.29
N LYS A 233 52.42 6.76 -18.58
CA LYS A 233 51.94 7.82 -17.69
C LYS A 233 52.56 9.15 -18.11
N ILE A 234 51.73 10.13 -18.47
CA ILE A 234 52.17 11.48 -18.85
C ILE A 234 51.50 12.47 -17.89
N GLY A 235 52.29 12.98 -16.93
CA GLY A 235 51.78 13.82 -15.84
C GLY A 235 50.71 13.10 -15.01
N ARG A 236 49.50 13.66 -14.97
CA ARG A 236 48.34 13.08 -14.25
C ARG A 236 47.53 12.08 -15.09
N HIS A 237 47.85 11.91 -16.38
CA HIS A 237 47.09 11.05 -17.29
C HIS A 237 47.77 9.69 -17.45
N VAL A 238 46.93 8.63 -17.45
CA VAL A 238 47.35 7.23 -17.55
C VAL A 238 46.77 6.66 -18.84
N PHE A 239 47.61 5.95 -19.59
CA PHE A 239 47.29 5.37 -20.88
C PHE A 239 47.46 3.84 -20.84
N PHE A 240 46.65 3.18 -21.68
CA PHE A 240 46.58 1.72 -21.83
C PHE A 240 46.64 1.34 -23.30
N ARG A 241 47.13 0.14 -23.61
CA ARG A 241 47.13 -0.38 -24.99
C ARG A 241 45.72 -0.73 -25.43
N LYS A 242 45.33 -0.28 -26.62
CA LYS A 242 44.00 -0.50 -27.18
C LYS A 242 43.66 -1.99 -27.29
N GLU A 243 44.57 -2.80 -27.82
CA GLU A 243 44.39 -4.23 -28.03
C GLU A 243 44.07 -4.99 -26.74
N GLU A 244 44.80 -4.68 -25.65
CA GLU A 244 44.59 -5.30 -24.33
C GLU A 244 43.21 -4.98 -23.77
N ILE A 245 42.77 -3.71 -23.88
CA ILE A 245 41.46 -3.28 -23.40
C ILE A 245 40.32 -3.92 -24.19
N PHE A 246 40.45 -4.03 -25.52
CA PHE A 246 39.43 -4.69 -26.35
C PHE A 246 39.36 -6.20 -26.12
N SER A 247 40.50 -6.85 -25.87
CA SER A 247 40.55 -8.28 -25.53
C SER A 247 39.85 -8.54 -24.20
N LEU A 248 40.15 -7.75 -23.16
CA LEU A 248 39.47 -7.81 -21.86
C LEU A 248 37.97 -7.54 -21.97
N LYS A 249 37.56 -6.61 -22.85
CA LYS A 249 36.15 -6.34 -23.09
C LYS A 249 35.44 -7.57 -23.67
N LYS A 250 36.06 -8.23 -24.64
CA LYS A 250 35.50 -9.44 -25.26
C LYS A 250 35.37 -10.58 -24.26
N GLU A 251 36.41 -10.82 -23.46
CA GLU A 251 36.39 -11.81 -22.37
C GLU A 251 35.29 -11.49 -21.35
N LYS A 252 35.13 -10.20 -21.01
CA LYS A 252 34.05 -9.73 -20.12
C LYS A 252 32.66 -10.04 -20.70
N GLU A 253 32.45 -9.79 -21.98
CA GLU A 253 31.16 -10.03 -22.65
C GLU A 253 30.81 -11.52 -22.76
N GLU A 254 31.80 -12.38 -23.04
CA GLU A 254 31.63 -13.83 -23.09
C GLU A 254 31.32 -14.41 -21.71
N MET A 255 32.04 -13.98 -20.68
CA MET A 255 31.80 -14.38 -19.29
C MET A 255 30.42 -13.93 -18.78
N ASP A 256 29.98 -12.70 -19.08
CA ASP A 256 28.64 -12.25 -18.70
C ASP A 256 27.56 -13.17 -19.29
N LYS A 257 27.66 -13.50 -20.59
CA LYS A 257 26.72 -14.40 -21.26
C LYS A 257 26.64 -15.77 -20.59
N GLU A 258 27.79 -16.37 -20.27
CA GLU A 258 27.82 -17.68 -19.61
C GLU A 258 27.20 -17.62 -18.21
N LEU A 259 27.54 -16.60 -17.43
CA LEU A 259 27.01 -16.42 -16.07
C LEU A 259 25.49 -16.15 -16.09
N ARG A 260 24.96 -15.43 -17.09
CA ARG A 260 23.51 -15.22 -17.26
C ARG A 260 22.75 -16.50 -17.53
N LEU A 261 23.36 -17.43 -18.27
CA LEU A 261 22.73 -18.69 -18.62
C LEU A 261 22.68 -19.62 -17.40
N LYS A 262 23.81 -19.79 -16.71
CA LYS A 262 23.96 -20.80 -15.65
C LYS A 262 23.58 -20.34 -14.25
N TYR A 263 23.61 -19.03 -13.96
CA TYR A 263 23.43 -18.52 -12.59
C TYR A 263 22.41 -17.39 -12.46
N TYR A 264 21.77 -17.34 -11.28
CA TYR A 264 20.98 -16.23 -10.80
C TYR A 264 21.75 -15.36 -9.80
N THR A 265 21.42 -14.08 -9.77
CA THR A 265 21.77 -13.17 -8.68
C THR A 265 20.76 -13.28 -7.54
N ARG A 266 21.16 -12.87 -6.34
CA ARG A 266 20.26 -12.80 -5.17
C ARG A 266 18.98 -12.00 -5.45
N GLN A 267 19.10 -10.89 -6.19
CA GLN A 267 17.97 -10.02 -6.50
C GLN A 267 17.01 -10.67 -7.51
N GLU A 268 17.53 -11.36 -8.52
CA GLU A 268 16.72 -12.12 -9.48
C GLU A 268 15.92 -13.22 -8.79
N ILE A 269 16.53 -13.97 -7.86
CA ILE A 269 15.85 -15.02 -7.11
C ILE A 269 14.68 -14.46 -6.29
N LEU A 270 14.91 -13.32 -5.64
CA LEU A 270 13.88 -12.66 -4.84
C LEU A 270 12.74 -12.14 -5.73
N ASN A 271 13.06 -11.55 -6.88
CA ASN A 271 12.04 -10.98 -7.76
C ASN A 271 11.24 -12.05 -8.52
N GLU A 272 11.89 -13.10 -9.02
CA GLU A 272 11.27 -14.14 -9.86
C GLU A 272 10.55 -15.20 -9.01
N PHE A 273 11.16 -15.63 -7.89
CA PHE A 273 10.64 -16.75 -7.08
C PHE A 273 10.13 -16.32 -5.70
N ASN A 274 10.32 -15.04 -5.30
CA ASN A 274 10.01 -14.54 -3.95
C ASN A 274 10.70 -15.36 -2.84
N ILE A 275 11.92 -15.84 -3.11
CA ILE A 275 12.71 -16.63 -2.17
C ILE A 275 13.86 -15.78 -1.62
N ASN A 276 13.95 -15.65 -0.30
CA ASN A 276 15.16 -15.18 0.35
C ASN A 276 16.15 -16.33 0.52
N VAL A 277 17.32 -16.19 -0.10
CA VAL A 277 18.38 -17.21 -0.15
C VAL A 277 18.94 -17.53 1.24
N ASP A 278 18.97 -16.56 2.16
CA ASP A 278 19.46 -16.78 3.54
C ASP A 278 18.60 -17.77 4.34
N VAL A 279 17.37 -18.04 3.88
CA VAL A 279 16.42 -18.93 4.55
C VAL A 279 16.52 -20.37 4.00
N ILE A 280 17.30 -20.58 2.94
CA ILE A 280 17.45 -21.90 2.32
C ILE A 280 18.37 -22.75 3.18
N ARG A 281 17.86 -23.89 3.65
CA ARG A 281 18.59 -24.82 4.54
C ARG A 281 19.38 -25.90 3.79
N ILE A 282 19.27 -25.92 2.47
CA ILE A 282 19.95 -26.87 1.59
C ILE A 282 21.17 -26.17 1.01
N SER A 283 22.27 -26.91 0.84
CA SER A 283 23.46 -26.41 0.16
C SER A 283 23.14 -26.11 -1.31
N ILE A 284 23.08 -24.84 -1.66
CA ILE A 284 23.02 -24.39 -3.06
C ILE A 284 24.44 -24.18 -3.54
N GLN A 285 24.75 -24.63 -4.76
CA GLN A 285 26.03 -24.32 -5.36
C GLN A 285 26.16 -22.82 -5.65
N THR A 286 27.22 -22.23 -5.11
CA THR A 286 27.52 -20.80 -5.26
C THR A 286 28.87 -20.57 -5.92
N MET A 287 28.96 -19.52 -6.72
CA MET A 287 30.20 -19.02 -7.30
C MET A 287 30.45 -17.59 -6.82
N GLU A 288 31.68 -17.24 -6.39
CA GLU A 288 32.02 -15.85 -6.10
C GLU A 288 32.05 -15.03 -7.39
N ILE A 289 31.50 -13.81 -7.34
CA ILE A 289 31.44 -12.94 -8.53
C ILE A 289 32.87 -12.58 -8.95
N PRO A 290 33.28 -12.95 -10.20
CA PRO A 290 34.60 -12.63 -10.72
C PRO A 290 34.85 -11.11 -10.72
N LEU A 291 36.09 -10.71 -10.45
CA LEU A 291 36.45 -9.28 -10.31
C LEU A 291 36.07 -8.47 -11.57
N LEU A 292 36.29 -9.06 -12.76
CA LEU A 292 35.98 -8.45 -14.07
C LEU A 292 34.48 -8.14 -14.24
N MET A 293 33.60 -8.85 -13.53
CA MET A 293 32.14 -8.70 -13.60
C MET A 293 31.59 -7.63 -12.65
N ARG A 294 32.31 -7.28 -11.58
CA ARG A 294 31.81 -6.37 -10.51
C ARG A 294 31.55 -4.93 -10.98
N GLY A 295 31.96 -4.58 -12.21
CA GLY A 295 31.61 -3.30 -12.85
C GLY A 295 30.20 -3.26 -13.47
N ILE A 296 29.57 -4.41 -13.72
CA ILE A 296 28.25 -4.46 -14.36
C ILE A 296 27.15 -4.26 -13.30
N PRO A 297 26.11 -3.44 -13.57
CA PRO A 297 25.01 -3.17 -12.64
C PRO A 297 24.37 -4.39 -11.99
N ARG A 298 24.22 -5.48 -12.76
CA ARG A 298 23.68 -6.76 -12.30
C ARG A 298 24.43 -7.34 -11.09
N TYR A 299 25.72 -7.07 -10.97
CA TYR A 299 26.60 -7.72 -9.99
C TYR A 299 27.10 -6.79 -8.87
N PHE A 300 26.74 -5.50 -8.87
CA PHE A 300 27.32 -4.51 -7.93
C PHE A 300 27.15 -4.86 -6.44
N ASN A 301 25.98 -5.38 -6.07
CA ASN A 301 25.60 -5.56 -4.67
C ASN A 301 25.67 -7.03 -4.21
N GLY A 302 26.17 -7.94 -5.06
CA GLY A 302 26.25 -9.37 -4.79
C GLY A 302 27.67 -9.81 -4.46
N ARG A 303 27.82 -10.76 -3.53
CA ARG A 303 29.09 -11.47 -3.32
C ARG A 303 29.16 -12.77 -4.12
N TYR A 304 28.04 -13.47 -4.22
CA TYR A 304 27.92 -14.78 -4.85
C TYR A 304 26.78 -14.82 -5.87
N LEU A 305 26.95 -15.68 -6.87
CA LEU A 305 25.93 -16.14 -7.81
C LEU A 305 25.48 -17.55 -7.44
N TYR A 306 24.22 -17.89 -7.75
CA TYR A 306 23.58 -19.15 -7.36
C TYR A 306 23.18 -19.95 -8.59
N LEU A 307 23.48 -21.24 -8.60
CA LEU A 307 23.18 -22.11 -9.75
C LEU A 307 21.66 -22.15 -10.01
N LYS A 308 21.23 -21.92 -11.25
CA LYS A 308 19.80 -21.85 -11.59
C LYS A 308 19.05 -23.14 -11.28
N GLU A 309 19.63 -24.28 -11.63
CA GLU A 309 19.02 -25.59 -11.44
C GLU A 309 18.67 -25.86 -9.97
N ASP A 310 19.57 -25.51 -9.04
CA ASP A 310 19.35 -25.69 -7.61
C ASP A 310 18.22 -24.79 -7.08
N ILE A 311 18.13 -23.55 -7.57
CA ILE A 311 17.06 -22.62 -7.20
C ILE A 311 15.71 -23.11 -7.71
N ILE A 312 15.65 -23.58 -8.96
CA ILE A 312 14.42 -24.13 -9.54
C ILE A 312 13.97 -25.36 -8.74
N LYS A 313 14.88 -26.29 -8.43
CA LYS A 313 14.57 -27.45 -7.57
C LYS A 313 14.04 -27.04 -6.19
N GLU A 314 14.64 -26.03 -5.56
CA GLU A 314 14.16 -25.52 -4.26
C GLU A 314 12.79 -24.86 -4.37
N TYR A 315 12.54 -24.11 -5.45
CA TYR A 315 11.23 -23.51 -5.73
C TYR A 315 10.15 -24.58 -5.93
N GLU A 316 10.42 -25.59 -6.76
CA GLU A 316 9.54 -26.73 -6.97
C GLU A 316 9.27 -27.49 -5.67
N ARG A 317 10.32 -27.74 -4.86
CA ARG A 317 10.18 -28.36 -3.54
C ARG A 317 9.28 -27.55 -2.61
N ARG A 318 9.45 -26.21 -2.58
CA ARG A 318 8.61 -25.31 -1.79
C ARG A 318 7.17 -25.31 -2.27
N ASN A 319 6.93 -25.26 -3.57
CA ASN A 319 5.58 -25.33 -4.15
C ASN A 319 4.92 -26.69 -3.89
N LYS A 320 5.66 -27.80 -4.02
CA LYS A 320 5.17 -29.14 -3.66
C LYS A 320 4.78 -29.20 -2.19
N ASN A 321 5.60 -28.65 -1.30
CA ASN A 321 5.27 -28.52 0.12
C ASN A 321 4.05 -27.62 0.34
N LEU A 322 3.95 -26.48 -0.33
CA LEU A 322 2.81 -25.56 -0.18
C LEU A 322 1.50 -26.25 -0.60
N ASN A 323 1.54 -27.02 -1.69
CA ASN A 323 0.43 -27.84 -2.17
C ASN A 323 0.01 -28.93 -1.18
N LEU A 324 0.92 -29.46 -0.35
CA LEU A 324 0.59 -30.40 0.74
C LEU A 324 -0.24 -29.75 1.85
N TYR A 325 -0.14 -28.43 2.02
CA TYR A 325 -0.82 -27.68 3.09
C TYR A 325 -2.06 -26.90 2.62
N LEU A 326 -2.41 -26.96 1.33
CA LEU A 326 -3.66 -26.41 0.82
C LEU A 326 -4.86 -27.15 1.40
N ASP A 327 -5.87 -26.41 1.88
CA ASP A 327 -7.08 -26.98 2.44
C ASP A 327 -7.97 -27.55 1.32
N ARG A 328 -8.15 -28.88 1.32
CA ARG A 328 -8.99 -29.60 0.36
C ARG A 328 -10.39 -29.91 0.86
N GLY A 329 -10.83 -29.29 1.97
CA GLY A 329 -12.18 -29.42 2.49
C GLY A 329 -12.23 -30.11 3.85
N SER A 330 -12.63 -31.39 3.89
CA SER A 330 -12.76 -32.10 5.17
C SER A 330 -11.41 -32.53 5.75
N ILE A 331 -11.37 -32.89 7.04
CA ILE A 331 -10.15 -33.43 7.66
C ILE A 331 -9.75 -34.73 6.94
N TYR A 332 -10.72 -35.54 6.52
CA TYR A 332 -10.49 -36.79 5.79
C TYR A 332 -9.87 -36.56 4.40
N ASP A 333 -10.38 -35.60 3.62
CA ASP A 333 -9.85 -35.34 2.27
C ASP A 333 -8.39 -34.87 2.32
N ASN A 334 -8.09 -33.96 3.26
CA ASN A 334 -6.74 -33.52 3.53
C ASN A 334 -5.84 -34.65 4.06
N PHE A 335 -6.40 -35.58 4.85
CA PHE A 335 -5.69 -36.76 5.36
C PHE A 335 -5.29 -37.70 4.22
N MET A 336 -6.23 -38.09 3.37
CA MET A 336 -5.97 -38.99 2.23
C MET A 336 -4.97 -38.38 1.26
N TYR A 337 -5.10 -37.09 0.96
CA TYR A 337 -4.16 -36.42 0.06
C TYR A 337 -2.73 -36.40 0.59
N ARG A 338 -2.55 -36.09 1.88
CA ARG A 338 -1.22 -36.09 2.51
C ARG A 338 -0.65 -37.51 2.66
N LEU A 339 -1.50 -38.49 2.97
CA LEU A 339 -1.09 -39.89 3.06
C LEU A 339 -0.54 -40.38 1.71
N ASN A 340 -1.26 -40.13 0.61
CA ASN A 340 -0.85 -40.50 -0.74
C ASN A 340 0.42 -39.75 -1.18
N ALA A 341 0.57 -38.49 -0.80
CA ALA A 341 1.74 -37.70 -1.17
C ALA A 341 3.01 -38.05 -0.38
N GLU A 342 2.85 -38.67 0.80
CA GLU A 342 3.95 -39.17 1.64
C GLU A 342 4.25 -40.66 1.41
N ASP A 343 3.52 -41.33 0.51
CA ASP A 343 3.70 -42.74 0.14
C ASP A 343 3.63 -43.70 1.35
N VAL A 344 2.70 -43.43 2.27
CA VAL A 344 2.50 -44.24 3.47
C VAL A 344 1.38 -45.25 3.23
N GLU A 345 1.76 -46.52 3.08
CA GLU A 345 0.83 -47.63 2.84
C GLU A 345 0.84 -48.66 3.98
N PHE A 346 -0.32 -49.28 4.23
CA PHE A 346 -0.40 -50.42 5.15
C PHE A 346 0.14 -51.70 4.49
N SER A 347 0.77 -52.56 5.28
CA SER A 347 1.16 -53.91 4.86
C SER A 347 -0.02 -54.68 4.25
N GLY A 348 0.26 -55.56 3.28
CA GLY A 348 -0.75 -56.43 2.67
C GLY A 348 -1.48 -57.33 3.68
N PHE A 349 -0.88 -57.59 4.84
CA PHE A 349 -1.46 -58.36 5.95
C PHE A 349 -2.43 -57.56 6.84
N CYS A 350 -2.57 -56.25 6.61
CA CYS A 350 -3.28 -55.30 7.49
C CYS A 350 -4.46 -54.60 6.78
N LYS A 351 -5.02 -55.21 5.73
CA LYS A 351 -6.03 -54.58 4.87
C LYS A 351 -7.33 -54.28 5.60
N GLU A 352 -7.72 -55.11 6.56
CA GLU A 352 -8.93 -54.87 7.33
C GLU A 352 -8.72 -53.76 8.38
N THR A 353 -7.54 -53.70 8.99
CA THR A 353 -7.12 -52.60 9.87
C THR A 353 -7.10 -51.26 9.12
N GLU A 354 -6.53 -51.24 7.91
CA GLU A 354 -6.51 -50.07 7.01
C GLU A 354 -7.94 -49.57 6.75
N ARG A 355 -8.84 -50.47 6.34
CA ARG A 355 -10.24 -50.16 6.06
C ARG A 355 -10.98 -49.59 7.29
N LEU A 356 -10.82 -50.22 8.45
CA LEU A 356 -11.46 -49.78 9.70
C LEU A 356 -10.88 -48.44 10.19
N TRP A 357 -9.57 -48.24 10.03
CA TRP A 357 -8.89 -47.00 10.43
C TRP A 357 -9.34 -45.82 9.57
N PHE A 358 -9.41 -45.96 8.25
CA PHE A 358 -9.91 -44.91 7.37
C PHE A 358 -11.39 -44.61 7.62
N LYS A 359 -12.22 -45.64 7.86
CA LYS A 359 -13.61 -45.44 8.28
C LYS A 359 -13.71 -44.66 9.60
N PHE A 360 -12.87 -44.98 10.58
CA PHE A 360 -12.78 -44.26 11.85
C PHE A 360 -12.44 -42.78 11.63
N ILE A 361 -11.40 -42.47 10.85
CA ILE A 361 -11.00 -41.08 10.57
C ILE A 361 -12.15 -40.33 9.86
N ARG A 362 -12.81 -40.96 8.89
CA ARG A 362 -13.95 -40.37 8.17
C ARG A 362 -15.08 -39.99 9.11
N LEU A 363 -15.53 -40.91 9.97
CA LEU A 363 -16.59 -40.64 10.95
C LEU A 363 -16.18 -39.54 11.96
N LYS A 364 -14.92 -39.53 12.40
CA LYS A 364 -14.41 -38.44 13.25
C LYS A 364 -14.28 -37.10 12.52
N SER A 365 -14.05 -37.11 11.22
CA SER A 365 -14.06 -35.90 10.38
C SER A 365 -15.47 -35.35 10.21
N GLU A 366 -16.46 -36.21 9.93
CA GLU A 366 -17.87 -35.82 9.76
C GLU A 366 -18.49 -35.30 11.06
N SER A 367 -18.16 -35.92 12.20
CA SER A 367 -18.64 -35.47 13.52
C SER A 367 -17.93 -34.22 14.07
N TYR A 368 -16.92 -33.70 13.38
CA TYR A 368 -16.14 -32.56 13.85
C TYR A 368 -16.85 -31.23 13.54
N SER A 369 -17.43 -30.60 14.57
CA SER A 369 -18.15 -29.32 14.45
C SER A 369 -17.25 -28.07 14.46
N GLY A 370 -15.93 -28.22 14.52
CA GLY A 370 -15.01 -27.09 14.64
C GLY A 370 -14.80 -26.38 13.30
N SER A 371 -15.09 -25.08 13.23
CA SER A 371 -14.86 -24.27 12.02
C SER A 371 -13.39 -23.85 11.85
N ASN A 372 -12.57 -23.92 12.91
CA ASN A 372 -11.20 -23.40 12.91
C ASN A 372 -10.20 -24.30 12.16
N PHE A 373 -9.56 -23.76 11.12
CA PHE A 373 -8.50 -24.38 10.33
C PHE A 373 -7.33 -24.90 11.18
N VAL A 374 -6.88 -24.15 12.20
CA VAL A 374 -5.73 -24.54 13.05
C VAL A 374 -6.05 -25.83 13.81
N SER A 375 -7.26 -25.94 14.33
CA SER A 375 -7.70 -27.12 15.08
C SER A 375 -7.95 -28.31 14.13
N LYS A 376 -8.50 -28.06 12.93
CA LYS A 376 -8.61 -29.07 11.86
C LYS A 376 -7.24 -29.63 11.48
N ASN A 377 -6.27 -28.76 11.19
CA ASN A 377 -4.92 -29.14 10.78
C ASN A 377 -4.14 -29.82 11.92
N ALA A 378 -4.30 -29.40 13.17
CA ALA A 378 -3.72 -30.09 14.32
C ALA A 378 -4.26 -31.53 14.44
N ARG A 379 -5.57 -31.72 14.22
CA ARG A 379 -6.20 -33.04 14.27
C ARG A 379 -5.78 -33.95 13.12
N LEU A 380 -5.68 -33.38 11.92
CA LEU A 380 -5.12 -34.01 10.74
C LEU A 380 -3.70 -34.55 10.99
N LEU A 381 -2.80 -33.72 11.54
CA LEU A 381 -1.43 -34.12 11.88
C LEU A 381 -1.39 -35.21 12.95
N GLU A 382 -2.32 -35.19 13.89
CA GLU A 382 -2.46 -36.26 14.88
C GLU A 382 -2.86 -37.59 14.23
N TYR A 383 -3.81 -37.59 13.28
CA TYR A 383 -4.19 -38.80 12.55
C TYR A 383 -3.07 -39.32 11.65
N LEU A 384 -2.34 -38.45 10.93
CA LEU A 384 -1.17 -38.84 10.16
C LEU A 384 -0.09 -39.47 11.05
N SER A 385 0.20 -38.85 12.21
CA SER A 385 1.17 -39.40 13.16
C SER A 385 0.77 -40.77 13.70
N VAL A 386 -0.52 -41.03 13.93
CA VAL A 386 -0.99 -42.35 14.36
C VAL A 386 -0.89 -43.35 13.22
N THR A 387 -1.25 -42.94 12.00
CA THR A 387 -1.20 -43.80 10.80
C THR A 387 0.21 -44.28 10.53
N ARG A 388 1.21 -43.38 10.58
CA ARG A 388 2.63 -43.75 10.46
C ARG A 388 3.07 -44.76 11.51
N VAL A 389 2.66 -44.54 12.77
CA VAL A 389 2.99 -45.49 13.86
C VAL A 389 2.30 -46.84 13.68
N LEU A 390 1.10 -46.88 13.10
CA LEU A 390 0.41 -48.12 12.76
C LEU A 390 1.11 -48.84 11.61
N THR A 391 1.42 -48.15 10.53
CA THR A 391 2.07 -48.75 9.34
C THR A 391 3.49 -49.22 9.63
N GLU A 392 4.24 -48.52 10.48
CA GLU A 392 5.59 -48.91 10.92
C GLU A 392 5.62 -50.14 11.83
N ARG A 393 4.57 -50.37 12.64
CA ARG A 393 4.58 -51.37 13.73
C ARG A 393 3.74 -52.61 13.46
N ILE A 394 2.81 -52.54 12.51
CA ILE A 394 1.87 -53.61 12.21
C ILE A 394 2.15 -54.10 10.80
N ILE A 395 2.95 -55.16 10.71
CA ILE A 395 3.50 -55.65 9.43
C ILE A 395 3.04 -57.08 9.14
N ASP A 396 2.82 -57.89 10.18
CA ASP A 396 2.65 -59.35 10.10
C ASP A 396 1.20 -59.84 10.23
N LYS A 397 0.32 -59.11 10.92
CA LYS A 397 -1.09 -59.49 11.12
C LYS A 397 -1.97 -58.28 11.43
N GLU A 398 -3.29 -58.46 11.35
CA GLU A 398 -4.27 -57.40 11.64
C GLU A 398 -4.18 -56.90 13.10
N LEU A 399 -4.42 -55.59 13.33
CA LEU A 399 -4.31 -54.95 14.64
C LEU A 399 -5.12 -55.65 15.75
N PHE A 400 -6.29 -56.18 15.40
CA PHE A 400 -7.18 -56.84 16.34
C PHE A 400 -6.76 -58.29 16.67
N MET A 401 -5.78 -58.85 15.96
CA MET A 401 -5.19 -60.17 16.23
C MET A 401 -4.01 -60.12 17.20
N TYR A 402 -3.59 -58.94 17.66
CA TYR A 402 -2.63 -58.83 18.76
C TYR A 402 -3.34 -58.92 20.11
N SER A 403 -2.70 -59.58 21.06
CA SER A 403 -3.13 -59.64 22.46
C SER A 403 -2.98 -58.28 23.15
N SER A 404 -3.72 -58.07 24.25
CA SER A 404 -3.58 -56.84 25.05
C SER A 404 -2.14 -56.60 25.53
N LYS A 405 -1.35 -57.66 25.78
CA LYS A 405 0.07 -57.55 26.17
C LYS A 405 0.93 -57.04 25.02
N GLU A 406 0.77 -57.60 23.82
CA GLU A 406 1.46 -57.14 22.61
C GLU A 406 1.13 -55.68 22.31
N LEU A 407 -0.16 -55.30 22.36
CA LEU A 407 -0.59 -53.90 22.13
C LEU A 407 0.01 -52.93 23.16
N ASN A 408 0.11 -53.34 24.44
CA ASN A 408 0.75 -52.52 25.47
C ASN A 408 2.25 -52.32 25.21
N LEU A 409 2.94 -53.39 24.82
CA LEU A 409 4.37 -53.34 24.48
C LEU A 409 4.62 -52.58 23.19
N MET A 410 3.73 -52.66 22.21
CA MET A 410 3.87 -51.97 20.93
C MET A 410 3.48 -50.50 21.01
N PHE A 411 2.40 -50.13 21.70
CA PHE A 411 1.85 -48.78 21.61
C PHE A 411 1.66 -48.07 22.97
N PHE A 412 1.30 -48.79 24.03
CA PHE A 412 0.98 -48.18 25.33
C PHE A 412 2.14 -48.22 26.33
N ASN A 413 3.35 -47.94 25.82
CA ASN A 413 4.62 -47.88 26.56
C ASN A 413 5.16 -46.43 26.66
N ASN A 414 6.22 -46.18 27.42
CA ASN A 414 6.79 -44.84 27.55
C ASN A 414 7.45 -44.30 26.25
N ASN A 415 7.75 -45.17 25.28
CA ASN A 415 8.41 -44.82 24.02
C ASN A 415 7.44 -44.22 22.99
N THR A 416 6.14 -44.31 23.22
CA THR A 416 5.11 -43.80 22.30
C THR A 416 4.56 -42.45 22.78
N LYS A 417 4.42 -41.49 21.87
CA LYS A 417 3.89 -40.16 22.19
C LYS A 417 2.47 -40.26 22.76
N GLU A 418 2.19 -39.49 23.80
CA GLU A 418 0.92 -39.54 24.55
C GLU A 418 -0.32 -39.28 23.68
N LYS A 419 -0.18 -38.42 22.66
CA LYS A 419 -1.25 -38.14 21.70
C LYS A 419 -1.61 -39.35 20.85
N VAL A 420 -0.60 -40.10 20.40
CA VAL A 420 -0.78 -41.31 19.59
C VAL A 420 -1.52 -42.36 20.40
N LYS A 421 -1.09 -42.60 21.64
CA LYS A 421 -1.77 -43.52 22.57
C LYS A 421 -3.25 -43.19 22.74
N LYS A 422 -3.59 -41.93 22.97
CA LYS A 422 -4.99 -41.52 23.21
C LYS A 422 -5.89 -41.80 22.02
N ILE A 423 -5.45 -41.46 20.81
CA ILE A 423 -6.26 -41.69 19.60
C ILE A 423 -6.37 -43.19 19.32
N LEU A 424 -5.26 -43.92 19.43
CA LEU A 424 -5.25 -45.35 19.23
C LEU A 424 -6.11 -46.09 20.27
N TYR A 425 -6.10 -45.65 21.53
CA TYR A 425 -6.98 -46.19 22.58
C TYR A 425 -8.46 -46.00 22.23
N ILE A 426 -8.84 -44.82 21.72
CA ILE A 426 -10.22 -44.56 21.30
C ILE A 426 -10.60 -45.48 20.12
N PHE A 427 -9.70 -45.65 19.15
CA PHE A 427 -9.93 -46.54 18.00
C PHE A 427 -10.08 -48.00 18.44
N LEU A 428 -9.17 -48.51 19.28
CA LEU A 428 -9.26 -49.86 19.83
C LEU A 428 -10.51 -50.07 20.67
N ARG A 429 -10.96 -49.05 21.41
CA ARG A 429 -12.22 -49.11 22.16
C ARG A 429 -13.44 -49.17 21.24
N GLU A 430 -13.43 -48.46 20.11
CA GLU A 430 -14.52 -48.56 19.13
C GLU A 430 -14.52 -49.93 18.45
N ILE A 431 -13.35 -50.49 18.13
CA ILE A 431 -13.22 -51.88 17.68
C ILE A 431 -13.73 -52.86 18.75
N ASP A 432 -13.43 -52.60 20.02
CA ASP A 432 -13.84 -53.45 21.14
C ASP A 432 -15.37 -53.53 21.29
N GLN A 433 -16.08 -52.47 20.88
CA GLN A 433 -17.53 -52.29 20.96
C GLN A 433 -18.30 -52.68 19.68
N MET A 434 -17.62 -53.05 18.59
CA MET A 434 -18.29 -53.46 17.35
C MET A 434 -18.78 -54.92 17.44
N GLU A 435 -19.99 -55.19 16.96
CA GLU A 435 -20.57 -56.54 16.85
C GLU A 435 -20.60 -56.97 15.37
N GLY A 436 -20.05 -58.16 15.03
CA GLY A 436 -20.07 -58.70 13.66
C GLY A 436 -19.03 -59.79 13.33
N TYR A 437 -19.17 -60.43 12.16
CA TYR A 437 -18.42 -61.61 11.69
C TYR A 437 -16.89 -61.42 11.60
N ALA A 438 -16.39 -60.20 11.34
CA ALA A 438 -14.94 -59.93 11.20
C ALA A 438 -14.16 -59.99 12.53
N LEU A 439 -14.85 -59.99 13.68
CA LEU A 439 -14.26 -59.87 15.02
C LEU A 439 -14.21 -61.18 15.82
N GLN A 440 -14.63 -62.32 15.25
CA GLN A 440 -14.49 -63.64 15.90
C GLN A 440 -13.02 -64.01 16.21
N LYS A 441 -12.05 -63.32 15.60
CA LYS A 441 -10.60 -63.51 15.82
C LYS A 441 -9.94 -62.41 16.68
N LYS A 442 -10.72 -61.57 17.38
CA LYS A 442 -10.18 -60.51 18.24
C LYS A 442 -9.47 -61.12 19.45
N MET A 443 -8.20 -60.76 19.65
CA MET A 443 -7.35 -61.32 20.72
C MET A 443 -7.07 -60.36 21.89
N PHE A 444 -7.65 -59.16 21.89
CA PHE A 444 -7.49 -58.18 22.96
C PHE A 444 -8.80 -57.85 23.66
N THR A 445 -8.71 -57.35 24.90
CA THR A 445 -9.82 -56.70 25.61
C THR A 445 -9.35 -55.32 26.07
N ILE A 446 -10.18 -54.29 25.88
CA ILE A 446 -9.79 -52.90 26.19
C ILE A 446 -9.45 -52.70 27.68
N SER A 447 -10.08 -53.45 28.59
CA SER A 447 -9.84 -53.42 30.04
C SER A 447 -8.39 -53.76 30.41
N ASN A 448 -7.72 -54.57 29.58
CA ASN A 448 -6.36 -55.05 29.80
C ASN A 448 -5.31 -54.17 29.07
N ILE A 449 -5.72 -53.08 28.42
CA ILE A 449 -4.83 -52.12 27.76
C ILE A 449 -4.55 -50.96 28.72
N ASN A 450 -3.27 -50.57 28.83
CA ASN A 450 -2.82 -49.47 29.67
C ASN A 450 -3.46 -48.16 29.21
N SER A 451 -4.38 -47.63 30.03
CA SER A 451 -5.09 -46.41 29.67
C SER A 451 -4.13 -45.20 29.65
N PRO A 452 -4.04 -44.45 28.54
CA PRO A 452 -3.29 -43.19 28.50
C PRO A 452 -4.00 -42.06 29.29
N TYR A 453 -5.19 -42.32 29.80
CA TYR A 453 -5.90 -41.39 30.67
C TYR A 453 -5.52 -41.70 32.12
N LYS A 454 -4.57 -40.95 32.69
CA LYS A 454 -4.23 -41.04 34.13
C LYS A 454 -5.54 -41.00 34.95
N ARG A 455 -5.78 -41.99 35.83
CA ARG A 455 -6.76 -41.88 36.91
C ARG A 455 -6.41 -40.62 37.68
N ARG A 456 -7.23 -39.58 37.56
CA ARG A 456 -6.98 -38.29 38.22
C ARG A 456 -6.98 -38.54 39.73
N SER A 457 -5.81 -38.55 40.38
CA SER A 457 -5.76 -38.18 41.79
C SER A 457 -6.44 -36.81 41.89
N LYS A 458 -7.54 -36.71 42.63
CA LYS A 458 -8.20 -35.43 42.93
C LYS A 458 -7.27 -34.57 43.79
N LYS A 459 -6.16 -34.06 43.23
CA LYS A 459 -5.54 -32.85 43.77
C LYS A 459 -6.63 -31.79 43.65
N LYS A 460 -7.13 -31.27 44.76
CA LYS A 460 -8.02 -30.09 44.79
C LYS A 460 -7.34 -29.03 43.93
N LYS A 461 -7.81 -28.85 42.69
CA LYS A 461 -7.32 -27.77 41.85
C LYS A 461 -7.66 -26.49 42.60
N ALA A 462 -6.70 -25.55 42.69
CA ALA A 462 -6.97 -24.20 43.15
C ALA A 462 -8.28 -23.69 42.49
N PRO A 463 -9.12 -22.93 43.22
CA PRO A 463 -10.41 -22.49 42.72
C PRO A 463 -10.22 -21.86 41.34
N GLN A 464 -10.89 -22.44 40.33
CA GLN A 464 -10.78 -21.98 38.94
C GLN A 464 -11.70 -20.78 38.67
N ILE A 465 -11.98 -20.01 39.72
CA ILE A 465 -12.86 -18.83 39.79
C ILE A 465 -12.17 -17.76 40.65
N TYR A 466 -12.55 -16.50 40.44
CA TYR A 466 -12.18 -15.40 41.31
C TYR A 466 -13.18 -15.27 42.46
N THR A 467 -12.76 -14.69 43.58
CA THR A 467 -13.69 -14.23 44.62
C THR A 467 -14.47 -13.00 44.15
N VAL A 468 -15.47 -12.58 44.93
CA VAL A 468 -16.24 -11.36 44.63
C VAL A 468 -15.32 -10.15 44.69
N GLU A 469 -14.43 -10.07 45.67
CA GLU A 469 -13.47 -8.98 45.87
C GLU A 469 -12.47 -8.90 44.71
N GLU A 470 -11.88 -10.04 44.34
CA GLU A 470 -10.98 -10.13 43.17
C GLU A 470 -11.70 -9.71 41.87
N PHE A 471 -12.98 -10.08 41.69
CA PHE A 471 -13.77 -9.64 40.55
C PHE A 471 -14.02 -8.13 40.57
N MET A 472 -14.33 -7.56 41.74
CA MET A 472 -14.55 -6.13 41.93
C MET A 472 -13.29 -5.30 41.66
N GLU A 473 -12.11 -5.80 42.04
CA GLU A 473 -10.83 -5.17 41.70
C GLU A 473 -10.61 -5.13 40.19
N PHE A 474 -10.83 -6.26 39.50
CA PHE A 474 -10.77 -6.28 38.04
C PHE A 474 -11.78 -5.34 37.40
N PHE A 475 -13.02 -5.33 37.89
CA PHE A 475 -14.07 -4.47 37.37
C PHE A 475 -13.68 -3.01 37.48
N LYS A 476 -13.32 -2.54 38.69
CA LYS A 476 -12.90 -1.16 38.96
C LYS A 476 -11.69 -0.73 38.13
N TYR A 477 -10.70 -1.60 37.97
CA TYR A 477 -9.53 -1.30 37.16
C TYR A 477 -9.89 -1.19 35.68
N ILE A 478 -10.45 -2.25 35.09
CA ILE A 478 -10.70 -2.35 33.64
C ILE A 478 -11.73 -1.31 33.17
N SER A 479 -12.69 -0.94 34.01
CA SER A 479 -13.71 0.07 33.71
C SER A 479 -13.23 1.52 33.89
N ASN A 480 -12.02 1.74 34.42
CA ASN A 480 -11.50 3.09 34.67
C ASN A 480 -11.17 3.80 33.34
N LEU A 481 -12.07 4.70 32.94
CA LEU A 481 -11.96 5.39 31.68
C LEU A 481 -10.74 6.31 31.61
N ASP A 482 -10.47 7.05 32.69
CA ASP A 482 -9.39 8.05 32.73
C ASP A 482 -8.03 7.42 32.47
N ILE A 483 -7.75 6.29 33.12
CA ILE A 483 -6.48 5.56 32.95
C ILE A 483 -6.38 4.95 31.55
N HIS A 484 -7.43 4.26 31.11
CA HIS A 484 -7.34 3.42 29.92
C HIS A 484 -7.48 4.21 28.61
N LYS A 485 -8.26 5.31 28.58
CA LYS A 485 -8.41 6.18 27.42
C LYS A 485 -7.07 6.75 26.98
N GLU A 486 -6.33 7.40 27.88
CA GLU A 486 -5.05 8.03 27.56
C GLU A 486 -3.99 7.03 27.08
N LYS A 487 -3.87 5.89 27.78
CA LYS A 487 -2.93 4.82 27.41
C LYS A 487 -3.28 4.19 26.06
N ALA A 488 -4.56 3.95 25.79
CA ALA A 488 -5.01 3.39 24.52
C ALA A 488 -4.80 4.37 23.35
N VAL A 489 -5.13 5.66 23.53
CA VAL A 489 -4.87 6.71 22.53
C VAL A 489 -3.38 6.82 22.22
N SER A 490 -2.54 6.85 23.26
CA SER A 490 -1.08 6.94 23.10
C SER A 490 -0.51 5.73 22.34
N SER A 491 -0.97 4.53 22.68
CA SER A 491 -0.59 3.28 22.01
C SER A 491 -0.95 3.28 20.52
N VAL A 492 -2.17 3.67 20.17
CA VAL A 492 -2.63 3.75 18.78
C VAL A 492 -1.86 4.84 18.02
N LYS A 493 -1.70 6.03 18.60
CA LYS A 493 -0.95 7.13 17.99
C LYS A 493 0.50 6.75 17.68
N GLU A 494 1.18 6.07 18.60
CA GLU A 494 2.56 5.62 18.42
C GLU A 494 2.70 4.68 17.22
N VAL A 495 1.81 3.70 17.08
CA VAL A 495 1.87 2.74 15.95
C VAL A 495 1.49 3.42 14.62
N LEU A 496 0.55 4.35 14.62
CA LEU A 496 0.15 5.10 13.42
C LEU A 496 1.30 5.98 12.91
N LEU A 497 1.95 6.76 13.79
CA LEU A 497 3.11 7.59 13.44
C LEU A 497 4.27 6.76 12.85
N LYS A 498 4.54 5.59 13.44
CA LYS A 498 5.59 4.67 12.96
C LYS A 498 5.24 4.02 11.63
N SER A 499 3.96 3.72 11.39
CA SER A 499 3.48 3.13 10.13
C SER A 499 3.65 4.07 8.93
N LEU A 500 3.48 5.39 9.14
CA LEU A 500 3.66 6.42 8.12
C LEU A 500 5.15 6.65 7.74
N GLN A 501 6.08 6.26 8.60
CA GLN A 501 7.53 6.48 8.42
C GLN A 501 8.28 5.33 7.73
N ASN A 502 7.60 4.34 7.14
CA ASN A 502 8.17 3.25 6.33
C ASN A 502 9.28 2.37 6.99
N ASN A 503 9.47 2.42 8.31
CA ASN A 503 10.38 1.53 9.04
C ASN A 503 9.66 0.29 9.59
N SER A 504 9.15 -0.57 8.70
CA SER A 504 8.15 -1.60 9.05
C SER A 504 8.66 -2.88 9.72
N ARG A 505 9.94 -3.00 10.11
CA ARG A 505 10.46 -4.27 10.66
C ARG A 505 10.49 -4.39 12.19
N ASN A 506 10.45 -3.31 12.96
CA ASN A 506 10.67 -3.35 14.42
C ASN A 506 9.68 -2.49 15.26
N ALA A 507 8.48 -2.18 14.75
CA ALA A 507 7.50 -1.45 15.54
C ALA A 507 6.92 -2.35 16.64
N PHE A 508 7.41 -2.22 17.87
CA PHE A 508 6.82 -2.85 19.06
C PHE A 508 5.49 -2.17 19.36
N TYR A 509 4.41 -2.81 18.94
CA TYR A 509 3.05 -2.34 19.21
C TYR A 509 2.42 -3.17 20.34
N ASN A 510 2.04 -2.50 21.44
CA ASN A 510 1.54 -3.16 22.65
C ASN A 510 0.06 -3.57 22.58
N ARG A 511 -0.71 -3.07 21.59
CA ARG A 511 -2.12 -3.44 21.32
C ARG A 511 -3.05 -3.19 22.51
N TYR A 512 -2.80 -2.11 23.24
CA TYR A 512 -3.48 -1.78 24.48
C TYR A 512 -5.01 -1.73 24.30
N GLU A 513 -5.48 -1.10 23.23
CA GLU A 513 -6.91 -0.96 22.90
C GLU A 513 -7.58 -2.32 22.65
N SER A 514 -6.88 -3.25 21.99
CA SER A 514 -7.37 -4.61 21.73
C SER A 514 -7.45 -5.42 23.03
N VAL A 515 -6.47 -5.27 23.94
CA VAL A 515 -6.52 -5.92 25.26
C VAL A 515 -7.64 -5.34 26.12
N TRP A 516 -7.83 -4.02 26.08
CA TRP A 516 -8.87 -3.32 26.83
C TRP A 516 -10.28 -3.76 26.40
N LEU A 517 -10.56 -3.76 25.09
CA LEU A 517 -11.84 -4.26 24.58
C LEU A 517 -12.02 -5.74 24.93
N TYR A 518 -10.97 -6.55 24.81
CA TYR A 518 -11.01 -7.97 25.16
C TYR A 518 -11.39 -8.22 26.62
N THR A 519 -10.79 -7.49 27.56
CA THR A 519 -11.04 -7.65 29.01
C THR A 519 -12.41 -7.11 29.40
N LEU A 520 -12.83 -5.95 28.88
CA LEU A 520 -14.17 -5.39 29.10
C LEU A 520 -15.28 -6.36 28.67
N VAL A 521 -15.10 -7.05 27.53
CA VAL A 521 -16.07 -8.05 27.07
C VAL A 521 -16.21 -9.19 28.06
N HIS A 522 -15.11 -9.68 28.66
CA HIS A 522 -15.16 -10.76 29.66
C HIS A 522 -15.80 -10.35 31.00
N LEU A 523 -15.92 -9.05 31.29
CA LEU A 523 -16.59 -8.59 32.51
C LEU A 523 -18.11 -8.71 32.45
N ASN A 524 -18.70 -8.53 31.27
CA ASN A 524 -20.16 -8.57 31.07
C ASN A 524 -20.66 -9.73 30.22
N ASN A 525 -19.76 -10.44 29.53
CA ASN A 525 -20.14 -11.50 28.61
C ASN A 525 -19.41 -12.80 28.94
N ALA A 526 -20.18 -13.88 29.10
CA ALA A 526 -19.67 -15.25 29.30
C ALA A 526 -19.08 -15.88 28.02
N TRP A 527 -18.35 -15.09 27.24
CA TRP A 527 -17.85 -15.44 25.91
C TRP A 527 -16.49 -16.12 25.97
N ARG A 528 -16.29 -17.19 25.18
CA ARG A 528 -14.98 -17.85 25.10
C ARG A 528 -13.97 -16.92 24.42
N HIS A 529 -12.67 -17.19 24.60
CA HIS A 529 -11.61 -16.43 23.95
C HIS A 529 -11.85 -16.18 22.44
N TRP A 530 -12.12 -17.24 21.66
CA TRP A 530 -12.41 -17.11 20.22
C TRP A 530 -13.69 -16.33 19.92
N ASP A 531 -14.62 -16.33 20.86
CA ASP A 531 -15.88 -15.62 20.72
C ASP A 531 -15.66 -14.11 20.82
N CYS A 532 -14.77 -13.66 21.72
CA CYS A 532 -14.34 -12.26 21.83
C CYS A 532 -13.49 -11.82 20.63
N MET A 533 -12.61 -12.69 20.10
CA MET A 533 -11.75 -12.39 18.93
C MET A 533 -12.51 -12.28 17.60
N GLN A 534 -13.84 -12.40 17.63
CA GLN A 534 -14.74 -12.32 16.47
C GLN A 534 -15.71 -11.15 16.60
N ILE A 535 -15.49 -10.20 17.51
CA ILE A 535 -16.28 -8.98 17.56
C ILE A 535 -16.13 -8.24 16.22
N PRO A 536 -17.23 -8.00 15.51
CA PRO A 536 -17.21 -7.44 14.16
C PRO A 536 -16.81 -5.97 14.17
N ARG A 537 -16.27 -5.51 13.04
CA ARG A 537 -15.98 -4.08 12.77
C ARG A 537 -17.20 -3.19 12.98
N ILE A 538 -17.01 -1.91 13.23
CA ILE A 538 -18.11 -0.93 13.38
C ILE A 538 -17.91 0.27 12.45
N ASN A 539 -18.98 1.01 12.17
CA ASN A 539 -18.90 2.29 11.47
C ASN A 539 -19.34 3.43 12.41
N PHE A 540 -18.95 4.66 12.06
CA PHE A 540 -19.28 5.87 12.82
C PHE A 540 -20.49 6.62 12.24
N GLU A 541 -21.19 6.02 11.29
CA GLU A 541 -22.35 6.64 10.65
C GLU A 541 -23.47 6.90 11.66
N GLY A 542 -23.99 8.13 11.66
CA GLY A 542 -25.02 8.57 12.62
C GLY A 542 -24.49 8.97 14.01
N THR A 543 -23.16 9.01 14.19
CA THR A 543 -22.49 9.52 15.40
C THR A 543 -21.77 10.83 15.11
N GLY A 544 -21.45 11.62 16.14
CA GLY A 544 -20.59 12.81 16.02
C GLY A 544 -19.09 12.48 15.95
N ILE A 545 -18.72 11.20 15.91
CA ILE A 545 -17.34 10.72 15.98
C ILE A 545 -16.66 10.88 14.62
N VAL A 546 -15.53 11.57 14.62
CA VAL A 546 -14.66 11.69 13.45
C VAL A 546 -13.62 10.58 13.47
N ASP A 547 -13.38 9.97 12.31
CA ASP A 547 -12.44 8.86 12.10
C ASP A 547 -10.97 9.32 12.15
N SER A 548 -10.51 9.78 13.32
CA SER A 548 -9.14 10.27 13.54
C SER A 548 -8.73 10.10 15.00
N ILE A 549 -7.45 9.74 15.20
CA ILE A 549 -6.86 9.62 16.53
C ILE A 549 -6.72 10.98 17.22
N GLU A 550 -6.50 12.05 16.45
CA GLU A 550 -6.44 13.42 16.94
C GLU A 550 -7.80 13.90 17.46
N TRP A 551 -8.89 13.47 16.82
CA TRP A 551 -10.23 13.85 17.26
C TRP A 551 -10.55 13.26 18.64
N ILE A 552 -10.35 11.94 18.83
CA ILE A 552 -10.65 11.26 20.10
C ILE A 552 -9.69 11.65 21.24
N GLN A 553 -8.50 12.16 20.90
CA GLN A 553 -7.59 12.74 21.88
C GLN A 553 -8.13 14.06 22.46
N ASN A 554 -8.80 14.86 21.64
CA ASN A 554 -9.23 16.22 21.99
C ASN A 554 -10.72 16.35 22.33
N HIS A 555 -11.51 15.29 22.10
CA HIS A 555 -12.96 15.29 22.31
C HIS A 555 -13.40 14.11 23.16
N GLU A 556 -14.51 14.28 23.86
CA GLU A 556 -15.14 13.22 24.62
C GLU A 556 -16.30 12.59 23.85
N LEU A 557 -16.46 11.28 23.99
CA LEU A 557 -17.62 10.59 23.47
C LEU A 557 -18.83 10.95 24.32
N SER A 558 -19.86 11.50 23.69
CA SER A 558 -21.16 11.64 24.35
C SER A 558 -21.72 10.27 24.69
N ILE A 559 -22.53 10.20 25.76
CA ILE A 559 -23.17 8.95 26.15
C ILE A 559 -24.12 8.45 25.05
N GLU A 560 -24.72 9.36 24.28
CA GLU A 560 -25.58 9.04 23.14
C GLU A 560 -24.79 8.37 22.01
N ASP A 561 -23.62 8.90 21.65
CA ASP A 561 -22.78 8.29 20.62
C ASP A 561 -22.18 6.97 21.08
N ALA A 562 -21.79 6.87 22.36
CA ALA A 562 -21.36 5.61 22.95
C ALA A 562 -22.46 4.54 22.88
N LYS A 563 -23.70 4.89 23.25
CA LYS A 563 -24.88 4.01 23.13
C LYS A 563 -25.08 3.54 21.68
N LYS A 564 -24.97 4.44 20.69
CA LYS A 564 -25.07 4.07 19.26
C LYS A 564 -23.98 3.08 18.85
N ILE A 565 -22.74 3.27 19.30
CA ILE A 565 -21.62 2.36 19.01
C ILE A 565 -21.90 0.95 19.57
N ILE A 566 -22.35 0.86 20.82
CA ILE A 566 -22.73 -0.43 21.44
C ILE A 566 -23.88 -1.08 20.66
N ARG A 567 -24.89 -0.32 20.27
CA ARG A 567 -26.04 -0.81 19.48
C ARG A 567 -25.61 -1.39 18.14
N LYS A 568 -24.68 -0.74 17.43
CA LYS A 568 -24.10 -1.29 16.19
C LYS A 568 -23.40 -2.64 16.41
N ILE A 569 -22.79 -2.87 17.56
CA ILE A 569 -22.22 -4.18 17.92
C ILE A 569 -23.34 -5.20 18.20
N GLN A 570 -24.40 -4.80 18.90
CA GLN A 570 -25.54 -5.66 19.27
C GLN A 570 -26.39 -6.13 18.09
N ILE A 571 -26.56 -5.28 17.06
CA ILE A 571 -27.37 -5.59 15.87
C ILE A 571 -26.69 -6.65 15.01
N LYS A 572 -25.37 -6.69 14.99
CA LYS A 572 -24.63 -7.63 14.14
C LYS A 572 -24.88 -9.07 14.57
N ASN A 573 -25.10 -9.94 13.57
CA ASN A 573 -25.32 -11.36 13.77
C ASN A 573 -24.06 -12.07 14.32
N LEU A 574 -23.91 -12.09 15.64
CA LEU A 574 -22.85 -12.79 16.33
C LEU A 574 -23.21 -14.28 16.43
N LYS A 575 -22.31 -15.22 16.13
CA LYS A 575 -22.55 -16.67 16.22
C LYS A 575 -21.47 -17.38 17.01
N HIS A 576 -21.83 -18.38 17.82
CA HIS A 576 -20.91 -19.27 18.55
C HIS A 576 -19.93 -20.02 17.65
N SER A 577 -18.63 -19.84 17.90
CA SER A 577 -17.53 -20.43 17.13
C SER A 577 -17.54 -21.96 17.17
N LYS A 578 -18.05 -22.55 18.26
CA LYS A 578 -18.14 -23.99 18.48
C LYS A 578 -19.51 -24.61 18.11
N THR A 579 -20.61 -23.86 18.25
CA THR A 579 -21.99 -24.40 18.17
C THR A 579 -22.86 -23.75 17.10
N GLY A 580 -22.41 -22.68 16.45
CA GLY A 580 -23.17 -21.97 15.40
C GLY A 580 -24.39 -21.19 15.88
N ALA A 581 -24.75 -21.26 17.17
CA ALA A 581 -25.91 -20.58 17.73
C ALA A 581 -25.71 -19.05 17.82
N ASN A 582 -26.77 -18.27 17.58
CA ASN A 582 -26.74 -16.80 17.69
C ASN A 582 -26.27 -16.35 19.08
N ARG A 583 -25.49 -15.29 19.16
CA ARG A 583 -25.02 -14.66 20.39
C ARG A 583 -25.57 -13.26 20.49
N TYR A 584 -25.69 -12.81 21.73
CA TYR A 584 -26.10 -11.45 22.07
C TYR A 584 -24.98 -10.78 22.85
N PHE A 585 -24.78 -9.50 22.60
CA PHE A 585 -23.73 -8.69 23.22
C PHE A 585 -24.33 -7.88 24.38
N TYR A 586 -23.99 -8.25 25.61
CA TYR A 586 -24.48 -7.58 26.81
C TYR A 586 -23.51 -6.47 27.23
N CYS A 587 -24.08 -5.33 27.61
CA CYS A 587 -23.34 -4.15 28.03
C CYS A 587 -24.13 -3.45 29.13
N SER A 588 -23.62 -3.50 30.36
CA SER A 588 -24.12 -2.70 31.48
C SER A 588 -23.82 -1.23 31.28
N GLU A 589 -24.61 -0.39 31.95
CA GLU A 589 -24.54 1.06 31.82
C GLU A 589 -23.15 1.62 32.16
N GLN A 590 -22.50 1.10 33.20
CA GLN A 590 -21.17 1.53 33.63
C GLN A 590 -20.06 1.18 32.62
N LEU A 591 -20.29 0.18 31.75
CA LEU A 591 -19.32 -0.21 30.72
C LEU A 591 -19.59 0.41 29.34
N ILE A 592 -20.69 1.17 29.16
CA ILE A 592 -21.05 1.77 27.86
C ILE A 592 -19.89 2.63 27.33
N LEU A 593 -19.42 3.58 28.14
CA LEU A 593 -18.34 4.48 27.74
C LEU A 593 -17.01 3.72 27.55
N PRO A 594 -16.50 2.92 28.51
CA PRO A 594 -15.27 2.14 28.32
C PRO A 594 -15.28 1.25 27.07
N ILE A 595 -16.38 0.52 26.82
CA ILE A 595 -16.49 -0.36 25.65
C ILE A 595 -16.55 0.48 24.36
N ALA A 596 -17.31 1.57 24.34
CA ALA A 596 -17.38 2.43 23.15
C ALA A 596 -16.01 3.02 22.80
N TYR A 597 -15.28 3.58 23.77
CA TYR A 597 -13.93 4.09 23.58
C TYR A 597 -12.98 3.03 23.05
N ALA A 598 -12.95 1.86 23.70
CA ALA A 598 -12.08 0.75 23.27
C ALA A 598 -12.44 0.28 21.85
N ALA A 599 -13.73 0.20 21.50
CA ALA A 599 -14.20 -0.21 20.19
C ALA A 599 -13.88 0.80 19.09
N VAL A 600 -14.07 2.10 19.35
CA VAL A 600 -13.72 3.19 18.42
C VAL A 600 -12.21 3.21 18.16
N LEU A 601 -11.39 3.11 19.20
CA LEU A 601 -9.92 3.04 19.04
C LEU A 601 -9.48 1.79 18.27
N CYS A 602 -10.11 0.64 18.54
CA CYS A 602 -9.88 -0.58 17.76
C CYS A 602 -10.25 -0.38 16.28
N GLU A 603 -11.35 0.32 15.98
CA GLU A 603 -11.82 0.58 14.62
C GLU A 603 -10.90 1.53 13.87
N ILE A 604 -10.55 2.69 14.45
CA ILE A 604 -9.60 3.67 13.86
C ILE A 604 -8.29 2.97 13.50
N ARG A 605 -7.73 2.21 14.45
CA ARG A 605 -6.53 1.39 14.23
C ARG A 605 -6.73 0.37 13.12
N ALA A 606 -7.83 -0.38 13.14
CA ALA A 606 -8.09 -1.45 12.18
C ALA A 606 -8.25 -0.91 10.75
N ARG A 607 -8.87 0.26 10.54
CA ARG A 607 -8.97 0.89 9.21
C ARG A 607 -7.61 1.16 8.59
N ILE A 608 -6.64 1.60 9.38
CA ILE A 608 -5.32 1.99 8.88
C ILE A 608 -4.39 0.77 8.77
N LEU A 609 -4.31 -0.04 9.82
CA LEU A 609 -3.32 -1.12 9.92
C LEU A 609 -3.81 -2.45 9.35
N ASN A 610 -5.11 -2.74 9.44
CA ASN A 610 -5.69 -4.04 9.10
C ASN A 610 -7.03 -3.87 8.31
N PRO A 611 -7.06 -3.16 7.17
CA PRO A 611 -8.32 -2.81 6.49
C PRO A 611 -9.13 -4.04 6.06
N LEU A 612 -8.46 -5.16 5.76
CA LEU A 612 -9.08 -6.43 5.35
C LEU A 612 -9.57 -7.30 6.52
N SER A 613 -9.39 -6.86 7.78
CA SER A 613 -9.85 -7.63 8.95
C SER A 613 -11.33 -7.39 9.24
N ASP A 614 -12.10 -8.47 9.35
CA ASP A 614 -13.50 -8.44 9.75
C ASP A 614 -13.73 -8.28 11.27
N SER A 615 -12.66 -8.24 12.08
CA SER A 615 -12.76 -8.09 13.54
C SER A 615 -12.04 -6.86 14.08
N LEU A 616 -12.62 -6.28 15.14
CA LEU A 616 -12.04 -5.16 15.91
C LEU A 616 -10.78 -5.54 16.68
N ILE A 617 -10.79 -6.70 17.35
CA ILE A 617 -9.71 -7.11 18.23
C ILE A 617 -8.63 -7.84 17.42
N ASP A 618 -7.39 -7.36 17.50
CA ASP A 618 -6.25 -8.05 16.91
C ASP A 618 -5.00 -7.96 17.78
N PHE A 619 -4.52 -9.12 18.24
CA PHE A 619 -3.27 -9.22 18.99
C PHE A 619 -2.04 -9.41 18.10
N GLN A 620 -2.20 -9.51 16.76
CA GLN A 620 -1.14 -9.77 15.77
C GLN A 620 -0.19 -10.88 16.21
N SER A 621 -0.75 -11.93 16.82
CA SER A 621 -0.04 -13.09 17.29
C SER A 621 -0.50 -14.32 16.52
N LYS A 622 0.37 -15.34 16.44
CA LYS A 622 -0.01 -16.62 15.85
C LYS A 622 -1.22 -17.17 16.61
N ASN A 623 -2.30 -17.46 15.87
CA ASN A 623 -3.58 -17.92 16.41
C ASN A 623 -4.33 -16.92 17.31
N ARG A 624 -4.08 -15.61 17.17
CA ARG A 624 -4.82 -14.54 17.88
C ARG A 624 -4.81 -14.71 19.41
N GLN A 625 -3.76 -15.29 19.98
CA GLN A 625 -3.59 -15.47 21.42
C GLN A 625 -3.06 -14.22 22.11
N LEU A 626 -3.52 -13.94 23.32
CA LEU A 626 -2.94 -12.88 24.16
C LEU A 626 -1.56 -13.33 24.65
N THR A 627 -0.50 -12.65 24.19
CA THR A 627 0.89 -12.96 24.58
C THR A 627 1.32 -12.13 25.79
N SER A 628 2.48 -12.44 26.38
CA SER A 628 2.96 -11.78 27.60
C SER A 628 3.21 -10.28 27.45
N TYR A 629 3.57 -9.81 26.25
CA TYR A 629 3.91 -8.40 26.03
C TYR A 629 2.68 -7.47 26.08
N PRO A 630 1.61 -7.67 25.27
CA PRO A 630 0.36 -6.91 25.42
C PRO A 630 -0.28 -7.06 26.80
N TYR A 631 -0.20 -8.25 27.40
CA TYR A 631 -0.72 -8.49 28.75
C TYR A 631 -0.04 -7.58 29.78
N LYS A 632 1.31 -7.56 29.80
CA LYS A 632 2.08 -6.75 30.73
C LYS A 632 1.86 -5.26 30.53
N ALA A 633 1.71 -4.82 29.27
CA ALA A 633 1.45 -3.42 28.97
C ALA A 633 0.08 -2.95 29.49
N PHE A 634 -0.94 -3.82 29.46
CA PHE A 634 -2.29 -3.45 29.93
C PHE A 634 -2.45 -3.52 31.45
N PHE A 635 -1.81 -4.46 32.12
CA PHE A 635 -1.89 -4.65 33.58
C PHE A 635 -0.67 -4.08 34.33
N ASP A 636 0.02 -3.11 33.74
CA ASP A 636 1.25 -2.52 34.30
C ASP A 636 1.02 -1.79 35.63
N THR A 637 -0.14 -1.14 35.77
CA THR A 637 -0.55 -0.38 36.96
C THR A 637 -1.64 -1.09 37.76
N PHE A 638 -1.82 -2.40 37.54
CA PHE A 638 -2.81 -3.16 38.30
C PHE A 638 -2.34 -3.35 39.76
N PRO A 639 -3.18 -3.08 40.78
CA PRO A 639 -2.72 -3.01 42.17
C PRO A 639 -2.14 -4.30 42.76
N ASP A 640 -2.67 -5.47 42.36
CA ASP A 640 -2.23 -6.78 42.89
C ASP A 640 -1.42 -7.58 41.85
N GLU A 641 -0.11 -7.65 42.03
CA GLU A 641 0.80 -8.40 41.15
C GLU A 641 0.59 -9.92 41.17
N ASN A 642 -0.03 -10.46 42.22
CA ASN A 642 -0.31 -11.88 42.37
C ASN A 642 -1.61 -12.29 41.66
N LEU A 643 -2.53 -11.35 41.47
CA LEU A 643 -3.82 -11.59 40.84
C LEU A 643 -3.74 -11.43 39.31
N LYS A 644 -3.75 -12.56 38.60
CA LYS A 644 -3.60 -12.59 37.13
C LYS A 644 -4.91 -12.81 36.39
N PHE A 645 -5.17 -11.97 35.40
CA PHE A 645 -6.32 -12.11 34.52
C PHE A 645 -6.19 -13.33 33.59
N SER A 646 -7.17 -14.21 33.61
CA SER A 646 -7.36 -15.32 32.67
C SER A 646 -8.79 -15.32 32.15
N SER A 647 -8.96 -15.35 30.82
CA SER A 647 -10.27 -15.44 30.18
C SER A 647 -11.08 -16.64 30.65
N LEU A 648 -10.46 -17.81 30.87
CA LEU A 648 -11.18 -19.00 31.35
C LEU A 648 -11.60 -18.85 32.82
N LYS A 649 -10.75 -18.26 33.67
CA LYS A 649 -11.06 -18.00 35.08
C LYS A 649 -12.17 -16.96 35.20
N MET A 650 -12.06 -15.83 34.48
CA MET A 650 -13.05 -14.75 34.47
C MET A 650 -14.42 -15.23 33.97
N ASN A 651 -14.46 -15.98 32.87
CA ASN A 651 -15.70 -16.58 32.38
C ASN A 651 -16.40 -17.45 33.42
N ARG A 652 -15.63 -18.28 34.13
CA ARG A 652 -16.20 -19.14 35.18
C ARG A 652 -16.67 -18.32 36.36
N THR A 653 -15.92 -17.30 36.77
CA THR A 653 -16.33 -16.35 37.81
C THR A 653 -17.66 -15.71 37.46
N PHE A 654 -17.76 -15.07 36.29
CA PHE A 654 -18.98 -14.40 35.83
C PHE A 654 -20.20 -15.34 35.86
N ILE A 655 -20.05 -16.55 35.32
CA ILE A 655 -21.12 -17.56 35.31
C ILE A 655 -21.50 -17.97 36.74
N THR A 656 -20.51 -18.14 37.61
CA THR A 656 -20.72 -18.58 39.00
C THR A 656 -21.41 -17.47 39.81
N LEU A 657 -21.00 -16.21 39.63
CA LEU A 657 -21.66 -15.05 40.23
C LEU A 657 -23.09 -14.93 39.73
N ALA A 658 -23.32 -14.97 38.41
CA ALA A 658 -24.66 -14.96 37.83
C ALA A 658 -25.55 -16.07 38.41
N TYR A 659 -25.03 -17.31 38.52
CA TYR A 659 -25.75 -18.43 39.11
C TYR A 659 -26.12 -18.19 40.58
N ASN A 660 -25.17 -17.75 41.40
CA ASN A 660 -25.40 -17.52 42.83
C ASN A 660 -26.39 -16.37 43.09
N LEU A 661 -26.38 -15.32 42.26
CA LEU A 661 -27.36 -14.23 42.33
C LEU A 661 -28.78 -14.72 42.09
N ILE A 662 -28.99 -15.52 41.05
CA ILE A 662 -30.31 -16.09 40.72
C ILE A 662 -30.81 -16.97 41.86
N LYS A 663 -29.93 -17.83 42.40
CA LYS A 663 -30.27 -18.72 43.51
C LYS A 663 -30.69 -17.96 44.77
N SER A 664 -30.06 -16.81 45.04
CA SER A 664 -30.35 -16.00 46.23
C SER A 664 -31.76 -15.38 46.24
N GLN A 665 -32.40 -15.21 45.08
CA GLN A 665 -33.69 -14.51 44.95
C GLN A 665 -34.94 -15.42 44.99
N LYS A 666 -34.80 -16.73 45.23
CA LYS A 666 -35.93 -17.70 45.38
C LYS A 666 -37.01 -17.64 44.28
N GLY A 667 -36.63 -17.32 43.03
CA GLY A 667 -37.57 -17.33 41.90
C GLY A 667 -37.91 -18.75 41.41
N PRO A 668 -39.11 -18.98 40.82
CA PRO A 668 -39.54 -20.30 40.32
C PRO A 668 -38.83 -20.77 39.04
N ALA A 669 -38.04 -19.91 38.38
CA ALA A 669 -37.40 -20.27 37.13
C ALA A 669 -36.27 -21.29 37.32
N HIS A 670 -36.26 -22.30 36.45
CA HIS A 670 -35.22 -23.33 36.41
C HIS A 670 -33.84 -22.68 36.18
N GLU A 671 -32.98 -22.66 37.20
CA GLU A 671 -31.61 -22.07 37.21
C GLU A 671 -30.76 -22.48 35.98
N LEU A 672 -31.07 -23.66 35.42
CA LEU A 672 -30.46 -24.24 34.22
C LEU A 672 -30.87 -23.54 32.90
N GLU A 673 -32.05 -22.94 32.80
CA GLU A 673 -32.52 -22.27 31.58
C GLU A 673 -31.85 -20.91 31.38
N LEU A 674 -31.62 -20.16 32.46
CA LEU A 674 -30.92 -18.87 32.38
C LEU A 674 -29.42 -19.03 32.09
N LEU A 675 -28.78 -20.08 32.65
CA LEU A 675 -27.41 -20.45 32.30
C LEU A 675 -27.29 -20.93 30.84
N LYS A 676 -28.30 -21.65 30.33
CA LYS A 676 -28.41 -21.97 28.90
C LYS A 676 -28.58 -20.70 28.06
N PHE A 677 -29.29 -19.68 28.56
CA PHE A 677 -29.50 -18.39 27.89
C PHE A 677 -28.23 -17.54 27.83
N LEU A 678 -27.54 -17.29 28.95
CA LEU A 678 -26.27 -16.53 29.02
C LEU A 678 -25.16 -17.14 28.13
N ARG A 679 -25.19 -18.46 27.94
CA ARG A 679 -24.22 -19.19 27.10
C ARG A 679 -24.75 -19.63 25.74
N ASN A 680 -26.03 -19.50 25.45
CA ASN A 680 -26.75 -20.06 24.31
C ASN A 680 -26.25 -21.47 23.87
N HIS A 681 -26.02 -22.36 24.85
CA HIS A 681 -25.46 -23.73 24.68
C HIS A 681 -26.47 -24.80 25.13
N LYS A 682 -26.47 -25.97 24.46
CA LYS A 682 -27.40 -27.10 24.72
C LYS A 682 -27.06 -27.97 25.95
N SER A 683 -25.85 -27.87 26.51
CA SER A 683 -25.40 -28.71 27.64
C SER A 683 -24.60 -27.92 28.67
N ILE A 684 -24.97 -28.03 29.95
CA ILE A 684 -24.27 -27.36 31.06
C ILE A 684 -23.34 -28.38 31.75
N GLU A 685 -22.03 -28.14 31.73
CA GLU A 685 -21.13 -28.71 32.74
C GLU A 685 -21.19 -27.77 33.97
N THR A 686 -22.01 -28.13 34.96
CA THR A 686 -22.08 -27.43 36.24
C THR A 686 -20.79 -27.70 37.01
N THR A 687 -20.03 -26.64 37.29
CA THR A 687 -19.01 -26.72 38.34
C THR A 687 -19.69 -26.24 39.60
N ASN A 688 -20.13 -27.16 40.46
CA ASN A 688 -20.78 -26.88 41.74
C ASN A 688 -19.82 -26.10 42.67
N ILE A 689 -19.72 -24.78 42.50
CA ILE A 689 -18.94 -23.90 43.38
C ILE A 689 -19.91 -22.85 43.92
N TYR A 690 -20.29 -23.02 45.19
CA TYR A 690 -21.07 -22.05 45.92
C TYR A 690 -20.18 -20.89 46.35
N ILE A 691 -20.59 -19.66 46.06
CA ILE A 691 -20.01 -18.43 46.61
C ILE A 691 -21.10 -17.78 47.45
N HIS A 692 -20.77 -17.41 48.69
CA HIS A 692 -21.67 -16.64 49.54
C HIS A 692 -21.61 -15.16 49.09
N ILE A 693 -22.75 -14.57 48.75
CA ILE A 693 -22.86 -13.17 48.30
C ILE A 693 -23.79 -12.45 49.28
N ASN A 694 -23.39 -11.28 49.80
CA ASN A 694 -24.25 -10.48 50.68
C ASN A 694 -25.26 -9.64 49.87
N GLN A 695 -26.25 -9.04 50.53
CA GLN A 695 -27.33 -8.30 49.83
C GLN A 695 -26.85 -7.03 49.10
N GLN A 696 -25.79 -6.37 49.59
CA GLN A 696 -25.22 -5.19 48.93
C GLN A 696 -24.54 -5.56 47.61
N ASP A 697 -23.78 -6.66 47.63
CA ASP A 697 -23.13 -7.24 46.46
C ASP A 697 -24.16 -7.80 45.48
N ILE A 698 -25.28 -8.36 45.96
CA ILE A 698 -26.39 -8.81 45.10
C ILE A 698 -26.94 -7.65 44.27
N ASN A 699 -27.21 -6.50 44.89
CA ASN A 699 -27.77 -5.34 44.20
C ASN A 699 -26.75 -4.74 43.20
N PHE A 700 -25.49 -4.61 43.60
CA PHE A 700 -24.42 -4.17 42.71
C PHE A 700 -24.28 -5.12 41.51
N LEU A 701 -24.14 -6.43 41.75
CA LEU A 701 -23.91 -7.39 40.68
C LEU A 701 -25.15 -7.57 39.78
N SER A 702 -26.38 -7.46 40.31
CA SER A 702 -27.61 -7.52 39.51
C SER A 702 -27.64 -6.44 38.43
N THR A 703 -27.37 -5.19 38.83
CA THR A 703 -27.31 -4.04 37.91
C THR A 703 -26.16 -4.14 36.91
N GLN A 704 -25.02 -4.73 37.30
CA GLN A 704 -23.87 -4.86 36.40
C GLN A 704 -23.95 -6.07 35.46
N ILE A 705 -24.57 -7.18 35.86
CA ILE A 705 -24.55 -8.43 35.09
C ILE A 705 -25.77 -8.54 34.15
N PHE A 706 -26.93 -8.02 34.55
CA PHE A 706 -28.19 -8.34 33.91
C PHE A 706 -28.92 -7.16 33.27
N THR A 707 -28.42 -5.92 33.36
CA THR A 707 -29.10 -4.76 32.75
C THR A 707 -29.41 -4.98 31.27
N ARG A 708 -30.69 -4.86 30.89
CA ARG A 708 -31.15 -4.93 29.50
C ARG A 708 -31.97 -3.71 29.15
N ASP A 709 -31.82 -3.28 27.91
CA ASP A 709 -32.61 -2.19 27.37
C ASP A 709 -33.98 -2.68 26.92
N TYR A 710 -34.96 -2.56 27.82
CA TYR A 710 -36.37 -2.82 27.53
C TYR A 710 -37.05 -1.62 26.89
N PHE A 711 -38.11 -1.82 26.14
CA PHE A 711 -38.90 -0.74 25.51
C PHE A 711 -40.39 -1.11 25.40
N GLY A 712 -41.21 -0.07 25.18
CA GLY A 712 -42.65 -0.18 25.09
C GLY A 712 -43.36 0.16 26.40
N PHE A 713 -44.68 0.28 26.33
CA PHE A 713 -45.46 0.97 27.36
C PHE A 713 -45.33 0.40 28.77
N ILE A 714 -45.19 -0.93 28.96
CA ILE A 714 -45.01 -1.53 30.30
C ILE A 714 -43.67 -1.11 30.91
N ALA A 715 -42.61 -1.15 30.11
CA ALA A 715 -41.27 -0.77 30.57
C ALA A 715 -41.23 0.72 30.95
N ASP A 716 -41.90 1.57 30.17
CA ASP A 716 -42.01 3.00 30.46
C ASP A 716 -42.92 3.26 31.68
N GLY A 717 -43.97 2.45 31.88
CA GLY A 717 -44.82 2.48 33.07
C GLY A 717 -44.06 2.23 34.38
N PHE A 718 -43.21 1.21 34.42
CA PHE A 718 -42.33 0.95 35.57
C PHE A 718 -41.31 2.06 35.80
N ALA A 719 -40.70 2.59 34.74
CA ALA A 719 -39.75 3.70 34.84
C ALA A 719 -40.41 4.98 35.38
N ASN A 720 -41.62 5.31 34.92
CA ASN A 720 -42.37 6.48 35.37
C ASN A 720 -42.77 6.42 36.85
N ILE A 721 -43.06 5.23 37.38
CA ILE A 721 -43.39 5.04 38.80
C ILE A 721 -42.15 5.16 39.68
N LEU A 722 -41.00 4.63 39.23
CA LEU A 722 -39.75 4.66 40.00
C LEU A 722 -39.02 6.01 39.99
N PHE A 723 -38.99 6.69 38.84
CA PHE A 723 -38.17 7.88 38.61
C PHE A 723 -38.97 9.19 38.53
N GLY A 724 -40.30 9.10 38.68
CA GLY A 724 -41.22 10.21 38.51
C GLY A 724 -41.61 10.42 37.04
N SER A 725 -42.85 10.85 36.81
CA SER A 725 -43.38 11.06 35.46
C SER A 725 -42.87 12.38 34.88
N THR A 726 -42.20 12.34 33.72
CA THR A 726 -42.28 13.44 32.76
C THR A 726 -43.66 13.39 32.12
N GLN A 727 -44.66 13.96 32.81
CA GLN A 727 -45.97 14.16 32.21
C GLN A 727 -45.86 15.21 31.12
N ASN A 728 -46.01 14.81 29.87
CA ASN A 728 -46.59 15.68 28.88
C ASN A 728 -47.52 14.87 27.97
N ILE A 729 -48.83 15.06 28.17
CA ILE A 729 -49.88 14.54 27.31
C ILE A 729 -49.69 15.00 25.85
N ASP A 730 -48.93 16.08 25.65
CA ASP A 730 -48.51 16.60 24.34
C ASP A 730 -47.56 15.66 23.57
N GLU A 731 -46.72 14.86 24.23
CA GLU A 731 -45.88 13.86 23.54
C GLU A 731 -46.70 12.70 22.96
N ARG A 732 -47.79 12.30 23.63
CA ARG A 732 -48.73 11.27 23.13
C ARG A 732 -49.46 11.76 21.86
N THR A 733 -49.84 13.03 21.83
CA THR A 733 -50.41 13.69 20.64
C THR A 733 -49.36 13.83 19.53
N HIS A 734 -48.09 14.05 19.89
CA HIS A 734 -46.97 14.10 18.93
C HIS A 734 -46.65 12.74 18.31
N GLN A 735 -46.69 11.63 19.06
CA GLN A 735 -46.47 10.28 18.52
C GLN A 735 -47.54 9.87 17.49
N ILE A 736 -48.80 10.25 17.76
CA ILE A 736 -49.91 10.08 16.83
C ILE A 736 -49.73 10.98 15.59
N ASN A 737 -49.30 12.24 15.78
CA ASN A 737 -49.03 13.17 14.69
C ASN A 737 -47.79 12.80 13.84
N ILE A 738 -46.75 12.18 14.39
CA ILE A 738 -45.59 11.68 13.60
C ILE A 738 -46.02 10.53 12.69
N ILE A 739 -46.91 9.66 13.15
CA ILE A 739 -47.50 8.60 12.33
C ILE A 739 -48.42 9.23 11.26
N TYR A 740 -49.13 10.32 11.57
CA TYR A 740 -49.98 11.00 10.57
C TYR A 740 -49.20 11.85 9.55
N ASP A 741 -48.15 12.57 9.95
CA ASP A 741 -47.33 13.42 9.07
C ASP A 741 -46.47 12.59 8.11
N LYS A 742 -46.04 11.38 8.52
CA LYS A 742 -45.18 10.52 7.68
C LYS A 742 -45.92 9.59 6.73
N PHE A 743 -47.21 9.37 6.92
CA PHE A 743 -48.02 8.49 6.06
C PHE A 743 -48.86 9.25 5.00
N GLY A 744 -48.76 10.58 4.93
CA GLY A 744 -49.38 11.39 3.88
C GLY A 744 -50.83 11.76 4.17
N LYS A 745 -51.17 13.03 3.94
CA LYS A 745 -52.48 13.66 4.22
C LYS A 745 -53.67 13.12 3.41
N ASP A 746 -53.45 12.16 2.51
CA ASP A 746 -54.50 11.60 1.63
C ASP A 746 -55.13 10.28 2.13
N LEU A 747 -54.75 9.78 3.31
CA LEU A 747 -55.37 8.60 3.93
C LEU A 747 -56.59 9.03 4.77
N LYS A 748 -57.80 8.57 4.42
CA LYS A 748 -59.00 8.79 5.25
C LYS A 748 -58.85 8.10 6.62
N LEU A 749 -59.00 8.89 7.68
CA LEU A 749 -58.39 8.73 9.02
C LEU A 749 -59.16 7.91 10.07
N GLU A 750 -60.36 7.40 9.80
CA GLU A 750 -61.20 6.84 10.88
C GLU A 750 -60.80 5.42 11.34
N GLY A 751 -60.47 4.51 10.42
CA GLY A 751 -60.14 3.12 10.77
C GLY A 751 -58.80 2.93 11.49
N ILE A 752 -57.81 3.78 11.17
CA ILE A 752 -56.50 3.78 11.84
C ILE A 752 -56.63 4.38 13.25
N ALA A 753 -57.43 5.44 13.41
CA ALA A 753 -57.71 6.04 14.70
C ALA A 753 -58.43 5.07 15.64
N ASP A 754 -59.43 4.32 15.16
CA ASP A 754 -60.15 3.30 15.94
C ASP A 754 -59.22 2.14 16.36
N ALA A 755 -58.33 1.66 15.46
CA ALA A 755 -57.35 0.64 15.78
C ALA A 755 -56.32 1.10 16.84
N LEU A 756 -55.80 2.32 16.71
CA LEU A 756 -54.89 2.91 17.70
C LEU A 756 -55.58 3.17 19.04
N LEU A 757 -56.85 3.58 19.03
CA LEU A 757 -57.65 3.79 20.23
C LEU A 757 -57.91 2.47 20.96
N TYR A 758 -58.19 1.40 20.22
CA TYR A 758 -58.33 0.05 20.77
C TYR A 758 -57.04 -0.43 21.46
N LEU A 759 -55.88 -0.23 20.83
CA LEU A 759 -54.58 -0.54 21.44
C LEU A 759 -54.34 0.27 22.72
N THR A 760 -54.64 1.57 22.67
CA THR A 760 -54.50 2.46 23.84
C THR A 760 -55.40 2.04 25.01
N LYS A 761 -56.62 1.53 24.74
CA LYS A 761 -57.51 1.01 25.79
C LYS A 761 -56.92 -0.23 26.47
N GLN A 762 -56.29 -1.13 25.71
CA GLN A 762 -55.61 -2.30 26.27
C GLN A 762 -54.41 -1.90 27.14
N GLU A 763 -53.64 -0.90 26.72
CA GLU A 763 -52.47 -0.38 27.46
C GLU A 763 -52.90 0.25 28.81
N ARG A 764 -53.99 1.04 28.82
CA ARG A 764 -54.51 1.65 30.06
C ARG A 764 -54.95 0.62 31.12
N ALA A 765 -55.52 -0.51 30.69
CA ALA A 765 -55.91 -1.58 31.60
C ALA A 765 -54.71 -2.27 32.26
N VAL A 766 -53.56 -2.28 31.58
CA VAL A 766 -52.31 -2.79 32.14
C VAL A 766 -51.62 -1.72 33.00
N GLU A 767 -51.69 -0.44 32.62
CA GLU A 767 -51.20 0.68 33.45
C GLU A 767 -51.89 0.72 34.82
N SER A 768 -53.21 0.49 34.90
CA SER A 768 -53.90 0.39 36.20
C SER A 768 -53.37 -0.78 37.02
N LEU A 769 -53.16 -1.94 36.39
CA LEU A 769 -52.62 -3.12 37.07
C LEU A 769 -51.21 -2.90 37.63
N ILE A 770 -50.38 -2.10 36.94
CA ILE A 770 -49.03 -1.76 37.42
C ILE A 770 -49.10 -0.73 38.56
N LYS A 771 -50.03 0.23 38.52
CA LYS A 771 -50.21 1.25 39.56
C LYS A 771 -50.74 0.70 40.88
N ASP A 772 -51.45 -0.42 40.83
CA ASP A 772 -52.00 -1.09 41.99
C ASP A 772 -50.95 -1.95 42.75
N LEU A 773 -49.73 -2.08 42.21
CA LEU A 773 -48.61 -2.80 42.85
C LEU A 773 -47.91 -1.95 43.92
N ASP A 774 -47.44 -2.60 44.99
CA ASP A 774 -46.66 -1.91 46.02
C ASP A 774 -45.18 -1.70 45.64
N GLY A 775 -44.47 -0.85 46.40
CA GLY A 775 -43.09 -0.49 46.10
C GLY A 775 -42.08 -1.65 46.23
N GLU A 776 -42.35 -2.67 47.03
CA GLU A 776 -41.48 -3.85 47.15
C GLU A 776 -41.73 -4.84 46.01
N GLU A 777 -42.99 -5.03 45.61
CA GLU A 777 -43.40 -5.82 44.46
C GLU A 777 -42.87 -5.25 43.15
N ILE A 778 -42.92 -3.93 42.97
CA ILE A 778 -42.33 -3.24 41.81
C ILE A 778 -40.82 -3.51 41.74
N ARG A 779 -40.10 -3.37 42.87
CA ARG A 779 -38.64 -3.63 42.93
C ARG A 779 -38.32 -5.09 42.62
N ARG A 780 -39.12 -6.03 43.13
CA ARG A 780 -38.98 -7.46 42.83
C ARG A 780 -39.18 -7.73 41.34
N ILE A 781 -40.27 -7.23 40.75
CA ILE A 781 -40.59 -7.43 39.32
C ILE A 781 -39.50 -6.83 38.44
N ILE A 782 -38.92 -5.69 38.80
CA ILE A 782 -37.83 -5.06 38.05
C ILE A 782 -36.54 -5.87 38.13
N ASN A 783 -36.19 -6.41 39.31
CA ASN A 783 -35.06 -7.32 39.43
C ASN A 783 -35.27 -8.60 38.59
N GLU A 784 -36.47 -9.19 38.63
CA GLU A 784 -36.83 -10.35 37.81
C GLU A 784 -36.81 -10.02 36.32
N LEU A 785 -37.25 -8.81 35.96
CA LEU A 785 -37.22 -8.28 34.61
C LEU A 785 -35.78 -8.17 34.12
N ASP A 786 -34.89 -7.46 34.82
CA ASP A 786 -33.48 -7.33 34.48
C ASP A 786 -32.80 -8.70 34.34
N MET A 787 -33.01 -9.58 35.31
CA MET A 787 -32.47 -10.95 35.27
C MET A 787 -33.03 -11.80 34.11
N GLY A 788 -34.17 -11.42 33.53
CA GLY A 788 -34.79 -12.17 32.44
C GLY A 788 -35.66 -13.33 32.89
N MET A 789 -36.15 -13.30 34.13
CA MET A 789 -36.87 -14.38 34.81
C MET A 789 -38.37 -14.39 34.48
N LEU A 790 -38.89 -13.32 33.87
CA LEU A 790 -40.30 -13.21 33.49
C LEU A 790 -40.58 -13.96 32.17
N HIS A 791 -40.95 -15.25 32.27
CA HIS A 791 -41.12 -16.14 31.12
C HIS A 791 -42.19 -15.69 30.12
N SER A 792 -41.94 -15.92 28.82
CA SER A 792 -42.93 -15.75 27.76
C SER A 792 -42.78 -16.86 26.70
N LYS A 793 -43.76 -16.97 25.80
CA LYS A 793 -43.74 -17.92 24.67
C LYS A 793 -42.80 -17.49 23.54
N THR A 794 -42.31 -16.25 23.55
CA THR A 794 -41.44 -15.71 22.50
C THR A 794 -40.07 -15.36 23.02
N ARG A 795 -39.04 -15.82 22.30
CA ARG A 795 -37.65 -15.51 22.61
C ARG A 795 -37.43 -13.98 22.59
N HIS A 796 -36.74 -13.46 23.61
CA HIS A 796 -36.45 -12.03 23.80
C HIS A 796 -37.64 -11.14 24.16
N VAL A 797 -38.77 -11.76 24.48
CA VAL A 797 -39.93 -11.09 25.05
C VAL A 797 -40.15 -11.65 26.44
N GLN A 798 -40.49 -10.79 27.39
CA GLN A 798 -40.84 -11.16 28.76
C GLN A 798 -42.32 -10.86 29.02
N CYS A 799 -42.97 -11.55 29.96
CA CYS A 799 -44.40 -11.40 30.23
C CYS A 799 -44.64 -10.92 31.66
N LEU A 800 -45.45 -9.87 31.83
CA LEU A 800 -45.81 -9.35 33.16
C LEU A 800 -46.58 -10.38 34.01
N LEU A 801 -47.39 -11.24 33.40
CA LEU A 801 -48.22 -12.24 34.10
C LEU A 801 -47.54 -13.61 34.26
N SER A 802 -46.32 -13.80 33.72
CA SER A 802 -45.64 -15.09 33.52
C SER A 802 -46.35 -16.06 32.54
N SER A 803 -45.69 -17.18 32.18
CA SER A 803 -46.24 -18.18 31.25
C SER A 803 -47.40 -18.99 31.83
N ASP A 804 -47.40 -19.20 33.14
CA ASP A 804 -48.29 -20.16 33.80
C ASP A 804 -49.69 -19.57 34.02
N ASN A 805 -49.82 -18.24 33.97
CA ASN A 805 -51.08 -17.48 34.04
C ASN A 805 -51.40 -16.78 32.71
N CYS A 806 -50.96 -17.33 31.58
CA CYS A 806 -51.17 -16.71 30.27
C CYS A 806 -52.66 -16.74 29.87
N LEU A 807 -53.27 -15.55 29.75
CA LEU A 807 -54.66 -15.38 29.27
C LEU A 807 -54.86 -15.75 27.78
N TYR A 808 -53.77 -16.00 27.04
CA TYR A 808 -53.79 -16.27 25.60
C TYR A 808 -53.05 -17.58 25.28
N THR A 809 -53.54 -18.71 25.82
CA THR A 809 -52.94 -20.04 25.71
C THR A 809 -52.78 -20.53 24.26
N GLU A 810 -53.68 -20.15 23.35
CA GLU A 810 -53.68 -20.58 21.94
C GLU A 810 -52.69 -19.82 21.04
N ARG A 811 -52.12 -18.70 21.49
CA ARG A 811 -51.15 -17.93 20.67
C ARG A 811 -49.76 -18.57 20.72
N GLU A 812 -49.14 -18.72 19.56
CA GLU A 812 -47.76 -19.20 19.41
C GLU A 812 -46.70 -18.13 19.72
N ASN A 813 -47.04 -16.85 19.63
CA ASN A 813 -46.13 -15.75 19.92
C ASN A 813 -46.74 -14.65 20.81
N CYS A 814 -45.87 -13.99 21.58
CA CYS A 814 -46.17 -12.90 22.49
C CYS A 814 -45.95 -11.53 21.84
N ILE A 815 -45.46 -11.47 20.60
CA ILE A 815 -45.28 -10.19 19.90
C ILE A 815 -46.66 -9.60 19.67
N SER A 816 -46.80 -8.32 19.99
CA SER A 816 -48.06 -7.62 19.96
C SER A 816 -49.05 -8.08 21.07
N CYS A 817 -48.60 -8.72 22.16
CA CYS A 817 -49.42 -8.97 23.35
C CYS A 817 -49.45 -7.73 24.28
N PRO A 818 -50.59 -7.38 24.91
CA PRO A 818 -50.65 -6.27 25.86
C PRO A 818 -49.80 -6.45 27.11
N PHE A 819 -49.46 -7.70 27.48
CA PHE A 819 -48.64 -8.02 28.66
C PHE A 819 -47.17 -8.28 28.33
N ALA A 820 -46.77 -8.09 27.06
CA ALA A 820 -45.41 -8.35 26.60
C ALA A 820 -44.48 -7.17 26.84
N ILE A 821 -43.30 -7.48 27.33
CA ILE A 821 -42.20 -6.57 27.60
C ILE A 821 -41.07 -6.91 26.62
N TYR A 822 -40.74 -5.96 25.76
CA TYR A 822 -39.79 -6.16 24.67
C TYR A 822 -38.40 -5.71 25.08
N ASN A 823 -37.40 -6.55 24.85
CA ASN A 823 -36.00 -6.13 24.94
C ASN A 823 -35.47 -5.74 23.55
N PHE A 824 -34.35 -5.01 23.49
CA PHE A 824 -33.71 -4.58 22.23
C PHE A 824 -33.60 -5.68 21.16
N TYR A 825 -33.32 -6.93 21.54
CA TYR A 825 -33.17 -8.04 20.60
C TYR A 825 -34.50 -8.54 20.00
N ALA A 826 -35.64 -8.23 20.64
CA ALA A 826 -36.97 -8.50 20.08
C ALA A 826 -37.18 -7.75 18.75
N LEU A 827 -36.45 -6.66 18.51
CA LEU A 827 -36.48 -5.93 17.24
C LEU A 827 -36.16 -6.83 16.05
N SER A 828 -35.27 -7.81 16.19
CA SER A 828 -34.99 -8.76 15.10
C SER A 828 -36.23 -9.52 14.62
N GLY A 829 -37.13 -9.91 15.54
CA GLY A 829 -38.39 -10.57 15.19
C GLY A 829 -39.47 -9.59 14.71
N ILE A 830 -39.50 -8.38 15.29
CA ILE A 830 -40.42 -7.32 14.88
C ILE A 830 -40.12 -6.84 13.46
N THR A 831 -38.85 -6.60 13.12
CA THR A 831 -38.44 -6.18 11.77
C THR A 831 -38.69 -7.27 10.74
N GLU A 832 -38.43 -8.54 11.08
CA GLU A 832 -38.77 -9.67 10.20
C GLU A 832 -40.28 -9.74 9.91
N ARG A 833 -41.13 -9.53 10.93
CA ARG A 833 -42.58 -9.46 10.76
C ARG A 833 -43.01 -8.28 9.90
N ILE A 834 -42.45 -7.09 10.13
CA ILE A 834 -42.71 -5.90 9.31
C ILE A 834 -42.38 -6.17 7.84
N LEU A 835 -41.21 -6.77 7.54
CA LEU A 835 -40.84 -7.14 6.16
C LEU A 835 -41.78 -8.19 5.57
N LYS A 836 -42.25 -9.16 6.36
CA LYS A 836 -43.26 -10.13 5.91
C LYS A 836 -44.57 -9.45 5.53
N HIS A 837 -45.07 -8.53 6.35
CA HIS A 837 -46.27 -7.75 6.05
C HIS A 837 -46.09 -6.89 4.79
N ILE A 838 -44.95 -6.18 4.66
CA ILE A 838 -44.59 -5.43 3.44
C ILE A 838 -44.62 -6.34 2.22
N SER A 839 -43.99 -7.52 2.29
CA SER A 839 -43.97 -8.48 1.20
C SER A 839 -45.36 -9.04 0.87
N PHE A 840 -46.22 -9.19 1.87
CA PHE A 840 -47.61 -9.63 1.70
C PHE A 840 -48.43 -8.58 0.93
N PHE A 841 -48.27 -7.30 1.24
CA PHE A 841 -48.97 -6.23 0.53
C PHE A 841 -48.42 -5.94 -0.87
N ILE A 842 -47.12 -6.18 -1.12
CA ILE A 842 -46.50 -6.02 -2.45
C ILE A 842 -46.86 -7.16 -3.41
N ARG A 843 -46.98 -8.39 -2.90
CA ARG A 843 -47.43 -9.54 -3.70
C ARG A 843 -48.91 -9.35 -3.98
N ASP A 844 -49.25 -8.94 -5.20
CA ASP A 844 -50.61 -8.64 -5.65
C ASP A 844 -51.50 -9.91 -5.66
N THR A 845 -51.95 -10.34 -4.46
CA THR A 845 -52.75 -11.55 -4.23
C THR A 845 -54.25 -11.24 -4.13
N GLU A 846 -54.69 -10.04 -4.51
CA GLU A 846 -56.10 -9.62 -4.43
C GLU A 846 -57.05 -10.55 -5.19
N LYS A 847 -56.54 -11.29 -6.20
CA LYS A 847 -57.36 -12.24 -6.97
C LYS A 847 -57.78 -13.50 -6.21
N ASN A 848 -57.11 -13.88 -5.12
CA ASN A 848 -57.30 -15.19 -4.46
C ASN A 848 -57.35 -15.16 -2.91
N GLY A 849 -57.32 -14.00 -2.24
CA GLY A 849 -57.27 -13.91 -0.77
C GLY A 849 -58.58 -13.42 -0.12
N TYR A 850 -58.90 -13.91 1.08
CA TYR A 850 -60.08 -13.47 1.84
C TYR A 850 -59.90 -12.06 2.42
N LYS A 851 -60.95 -11.22 2.35
CA LYS A 851 -60.96 -9.84 2.91
C LYS A 851 -60.47 -9.79 4.37
N GLY A 852 -60.89 -10.75 5.20
CA GLY A 852 -60.50 -10.84 6.61
C GLY A 852 -59.00 -11.10 6.83
N ASP A 853 -58.31 -11.76 5.90
CA ASP A 853 -56.86 -11.98 6.01
C ASP A 853 -56.07 -10.71 5.76
N PHE A 854 -56.51 -9.88 4.81
CA PHE A 854 -55.92 -8.57 4.56
C PHE A 854 -56.18 -7.60 5.72
N GLU A 855 -57.38 -7.62 6.28
CA GLU A 855 -57.74 -6.82 7.47
C GLU A 855 -56.89 -7.19 8.68
N ARG A 856 -56.78 -8.48 8.99
CA ARG A 856 -55.94 -8.99 10.07
C ARG A 856 -54.47 -8.60 9.87
N ASN A 857 -53.93 -8.74 8.65
CA ASN A 857 -52.56 -8.36 8.36
C ASN A 857 -52.32 -6.84 8.47
N ALA A 858 -53.29 -6.02 8.07
CA ALA A 858 -53.20 -4.57 8.20
C ALA A 858 -53.15 -4.12 9.67
N ILE A 859 -53.99 -4.70 10.52
CA ILE A 859 -54.00 -4.41 11.96
C ILE A 859 -52.68 -4.86 12.62
N LEU A 860 -52.20 -6.06 12.29
CA LEU A 860 -50.92 -6.57 12.82
C LEU A 860 -49.73 -5.74 12.35
N PHE A 861 -49.72 -5.31 11.08
CA PHE A 861 -48.70 -4.44 10.52
C PHE A 861 -48.65 -3.08 11.24
N LEU A 862 -49.79 -2.43 11.45
CA LEU A 862 -49.88 -1.17 12.19
C LEU A 862 -49.38 -1.31 13.63
N LYS A 863 -49.69 -2.44 14.27
CA LYS A 863 -49.27 -2.72 15.64
C LYS A 863 -47.76 -2.93 15.77
N ASP A 864 -47.17 -3.68 14.85
CA ASP A 864 -45.72 -3.90 14.81
C ASP A 864 -44.98 -2.59 14.45
N LEU A 865 -45.57 -1.76 13.59
CA LEU A 865 -45.02 -0.46 13.21
C LEU A 865 -45.08 0.55 14.35
N LYS A 866 -46.17 0.60 15.12
CA LYS A 866 -46.27 1.40 16.37
C LYS A 866 -45.15 1.00 17.34
N LEU A 867 -45.01 -0.29 17.60
CA LEU A 867 -43.99 -0.83 18.49
C LEU A 867 -42.56 -0.53 18.00
N PHE A 868 -42.32 -0.59 16.69
CA PHE A 868 -41.04 -0.19 16.09
C PHE A 868 -40.76 1.31 16.24
N LYS A 869 -41.79 2.17 16.16
CA LYS A 869 -41.65 3.61 16.39
C LYS A 869 -41.39 3.97 17.85
N GLU A 870 -41.99 3.26 18.80
CA GLU A 870 -41.63 3.38 20.22
C GLU A 870 -40.15 3.04 20.45
N ALA A 871 -39.64 1.99 19.78
CA ALA A 871 -38.22 1.68 19.80
C ALA A 871 -37.35 2.76 19.12
N GLU A 872 -37.82 3.40 18.05
CA GLU A 872 -37.12 4.50 17.38
C GLU A 872 -36.93 5.70 18.32
N ILE A 873 -37.94 6.03 19.12
CA ILE A 873 -37.87 7.11 20.10
C ILE A 873 -36.82 6.79 21.17
N LYS A 874 -36.81 5.55 21.67
CA LYS A 874 -35.90 5.14 22.76
C LYS A 874 -34.46 4.94 22.30
N PHE A 875 -34.25 4.36 21.11
CA PHE A 875 -32.93 3.90 20.66
C PHE A 875 -32.38 4.71 19.48
N GLY A 876 -33.16 5.61 18.91
CA GLY A 876 -32.79 6.42 17.76
C GLY A 876 -32.76 5.64 16.44
N SER A 877 -32.21 6.27 15.40
CA SER A 877 -32.19 5.74 14.03
C SER A 877 -31.30 4.50 13.82
N VAL A 878 -30.51 4.08 14.83
CA VAL A 878 -29.63 2.91 14.71
C VAL A 878 -30.41 1.61 14.50
N ILE A 879 -31.68 1.55 14.96
CA ILE A 879 -32.52 0.36 14.84
C ILE A 879 -32.86 -0.01 13.39
N TYR A 880 -32.73 0.94 12.46
CA TYR A 880 -32.95 0.68 11.03
C TYR A 880 -31.91 -0.29 10.45
N GLU A 881 -30.73 -0.43 11.09
CA GLU A 881 -29.74 -1.42 10.69
C GLU A 881 -30.25 -2.87 10.84
N PHE A 882 -31.27 -3.14 11.66
CA PHE A 882 -31.93 -4.46 11.69
C PHE A 882 -32.62 -4.82 10.37
N PHE A 883 -33.00 -3.83 9.56
CA PHE A 883 -33.52 -4.02 8.22
C PHE A 883 -32.42 -4.07 7.14
N TYR A 884 -31.15 -3.84 7.52
CA TYR A 884 -30.04 -3.62 6.60
C TYR A 884 -30.25 -2.44 5.63
N MET A 885 -30.95 -1.39 6.07
CA MET A 885 -31.22 -0.19 5.26
C MET A 885 -31.21 1.07 6.15
N SER A 886 -31.11 2.22 5.51
CA SER A 886 -31.24 3.53 6.14
C SER A 886 -32.70 3.89 6.42
N LYS A 887 -32.91 4.86 7.32
CA LYS A 887 -34.24 5.42 7.60
C LYS A 887 -34.94 5.93 6.33
N LYS A 888 -34.19 6.58 5.43
CA LYS A 888 -34.73 7.11 4.16
C LYS A 888 -35.18 5.99 3.22
N GLU A 889 -34.40 4.92 3.10
CA GLU A 889 -34.76 3.76 2.27
C GLU A 889 -36.00 3.06 2.81
N PHE A 890 -36.10 2.87 4.14
CA PHE A 890 -37.30 2.31 4.75
C PHE A 890 -38.53 3.20 4.55
N GLU A 891 -38.40 4.51 4.72
CA GLU A 891 -39.48 5.47 4.45
C GLU A 891 -39.91 5.43 2.98
N SER A 892 -38.95 5.30 2.05
CA SER A 892 -39.26 5.12 0.63
C SER A 892 -39.99 3.81 0.33
N LEU A 893 -39.64 2.70 1.01
CA LEU A 893 -40.36 1.43 0.89
C LEU A 893 -41.81 1.55 1.39
N LEU A 894 -42.04 2.29 2.47
CA LEU A 894 -43.40 2.51 2.97
C LEU A 894 -44.25 3.32 1.99
N ILE A 895 -43.67 4.31 1.30
CA ILE A 895 -44.36 5.13 0.29
C ILE A 895 -44.78 4.30 -0.93
N GLN A 896 -44.02 3.25 -1.26
CA GLN A 896 -44.31 2.37 -2.41
C GLN A 896 -45.41 1.33 -2.12
N LEU A 897 -45.90 1.23 -0.88
CA LEU A 897 -46.94 0.27 -0.53
C LEU A 897 -48.32 0.70 -1.06
N PRO A 898 -49.15 -0.25 -1.53
CA PRO A 898 -50.54 0.05 -1.84
C PRO A 898 -51.27 0.52 -0.58
N SER A 899 -52.26 1.39 -0.76
CA SER A 899 -53.03 1.94 0.36
C SER A 899 -53.66 0.83 1.19
N ILE A 900 -53.15 0.64 2.40
CA ILE A 900 -53.57 -0.41 3.35
C ILE A 900 -54.94 -0.10 3.97
N THR A 901 -55.44 1.13 3.83
CA THR A 901 -56.73 1.58 4.39
C THR A 901 -57.93 0.88 3.74
N ARG A 902 -57.79 0.37 2.51
CA ARG A 902 -58.85 -0.40 1.83
C ARG A 902 -59.22 -1.70 2.55
N TYR A 903 -58.37 -2.18 3.46
CA TYR A 903 -58.56 -3.43 4.19
C TYR A 903 -58.95 -3.21 5.66
N ILE A 904 -59.06 -1.96 6.13
CA ILE A 904 -59.45 -1.64 7.50
C ILE A 904 -60.96 -1.37 7.52
N PRO A 905 -61.74 -1.98 8.42
CA PRO A 905 -63.19 -1.87 8.40
C PRO A 905 -63.65 -0.43 8.65
N GLN A 906 -64.52 0.08 7.79
CA GLN A 906 -65.28 1.31 8.06
C GLN A 906 -66.46 0.95 8.96
N ARG A 907 -66.76 1.75 9.99
CA ARG A 907 -67.86 1.50 10.93
C ARG A 907 -69.18 1.26 10.18
N GLY A 908 -69.55 -0.02 10.12
CA GLY A 908 -70.79 -0.48 9.49
C GLY A 908 -71.05 -1.98 9.69
N GLU A 909 -70.02 -2.81 9.87
CA GLU A 909 -70.20 -4.28 9.87
C GLU A 909 -69.85 -5.02 11.18
N VAL A 910 -69.56 -4.34 12.29
CA VAL A 910 -69.25 -4.99 13.61
C VAL A 910 -70.47 -5.02 14.55
N ARG A 911 -71.68 -5.10 14.00
CA ARG A 911 -72.88 -5.48 14.78
C ARG A 911 -73.61 -6.58 14.06
N LYS A 912 -73.10 -7.80 14.16
CA LYS A 912 -73.84 -9.07 14.06
C LYS A 912 -72.88 -10.16 14.51
N HIS A 913 -73.30 -10.91 15.53
CA HIS A 913 -72.56 -11.96 16.25
C HIS A 913 -71.71 -11.45 17.42
N GLU A 914 -72.39 -10.90 18.43
CA GLU A 914 -72.13 -11.27 19.82
C GLU A 914 -72.76 -12.65 20.08
#